data_AF-X6NI99-F1
#
_entry.id   AF-X6NI99-F1
#
_cell.length_a   1.000
_cell.length_b   1.000
_cell.length_c   1.000
_cell.angle_alpha   90.00
_cell.angle_beta   90.00
_cell.angle_gamma   90.00
#
_symmetry.space_group_name_H-M   'P 1'
#
loop_
_entity.id
_entity.type
_entity.pdbx_description
1 polymer ?
#
loop_
_entity_poly.entity_id
_entity_poly.type
_entity_poly.pdbx_seq_one_letter_code
_entity_poly.pdbx_strand_id
1 'polypeptide(L)'
;MSKRLLDGALKYAQCITFGGNVFVFGGEAQSLGLIRNRVYMYNNTKSAWQDLDNLLMARSMGQAVAIDNYVMLVGGKGSSQSAHSLATIEVYDLSTLTNEGFASSLFRSRYAFGMAYSSSRKILFAIGGYDQAYPQATWEYLDFRQTTIQQYLLPSIFIYNFFFFFLWRGGEGGGVFFTCVYTQIYDTTLFEEEEDKTSKQNSPATIFVYNVDKLNGSLSVYNMNNNLTTDNLLEAYQLAASEANSSVAVITDLVVEQNNIFAIQSGNSIATVSCQHILSSLPCTVLVQSGSFLHLLEPSSLIDHFRLVITGFKFLAQSYVYTFVSENFEFRSVHVLFKDSTVELNTTDGAAVFSQRAIAEASVTLELQNVVVNGSYSSGPSAVGDIDGNVILSNVTISHVQSNGISQSSLVLEVGSIEIHQLAVVSSSAESFVISLSSVQSVTITGLICQDLNNSGCIYIERANGNVTISNVTVMNVNKCTCGGISISNSSGNLLIRDVKVTEIANVTVGGVLIYNHQSGTIDISRLRASNVVNAIYGGICLNTTTRGLALSDLTFESMSNVEIGGVYVMDGTELVTISNVDVHDINCSYICSLSIFCDGHLILSQMTVARVVSKVVAGVYVAGSSQNVMELSNITMKSLEGYLSPLYLVNSPYVSARDLRFYSINSTFGAAFMCWSCGLLDLTNSSFIGCRNLFGIGGALDFTGSGNLTSLTCQYSQFQFCSALIGGAMYVSNQWGYSNFSSLYFYGNVAKKQGGAILSDGGNLGVYKSVFERNSADSGGAIAFEPLVEETLVLEDSKFLNNLVSSDGGAVANLGVGNYSVHRSLFYRNVARVHGGGFFDGNGYIDCKANLSLLTSSVFDNNTAQQGAGMFIRGCNISVEDSTFINNYAMSLGGALMVDAANSQNQVKNVTIANNTANLSGGGISITGGNLIVTGSRIVQNTAQNYGGGIYVFVTKGWTLDLFVQNTTISYNQVLFALCKHLFSFVCLCVTRQMLPLL
;
A
#
# COMPACT_ATOMS: atom_id res chain seq x y z
N MET A 1 -6.36 -68.10 8.50
CA MET A 1 -5.43 -67.13 7.87
C MET A 1 -5.90 -65.74 8.21
N SER A 2 -5.12 -64.97 8.96
CA SER A 2 -5.38 -63.55 9.20
C SER A 2 -5.06 -62.76 7.94
N LYS A 3 -6.06 -62.10 7.35
CA LYS A 3 -5.80 -61.06 6.35
C LYS A 3 -5.12 -59.90 7.09
N ARG A 4 -3.84 -59.62 6.81
CA ARG A 4 -3.20 -58.36 7.22
C ARG A 4 -4.10 -57.23 6.69
N LEU A 5 -4.68 -56.42 7.57
CA LEU A 5 -5.36 -55.19 7.18
C LEU A 5 -4.30 -54.17 6.74
N LEU A 6 -4.68 -53.10 6.03
CA LEU A 6 -3.77 -51.97 5.85
C LEU A 6 -3.37 -51.41 7.22
N ASP A 7 -2.17 -50.84 7.30
CA ASP A 7 -1.62 -50.24 8.54
C ASP A 7 -2.33 -48.90 8.85
N GLY A 8 -3.55 -49.02 9.35
CA GLY A 8 -4.53 -47.97 9.56
C GLY A 8 -5.62 -47.95 8.47
N ALA A 9 -6.85 -47.62 8.86
CA ALA A 9 -7.93 -47.38 7.90
C ALA A 9 -7.63 -46.11 7.08
N LEU A 10 -7.73 -46.23 5.75
CA LEU A 10 -7.57 -45.11 4.81
C LEU A 10 -8.91 -44.74 4.19
N LYS A 11 -9.18 -43.43 4.08
CA LYS A 11 -10.28 -42.86 3.29
C LYS A 11 -9.70 -42.05 2.13
N TYR A 12 -10.47 -41.95 1.04
CA TYR A 12 -10.11 -41.15 -0.14
C TYR A 12 -8.75 -41.47 -0.80
N ALA A 13 -8.31 -42.73 -0.72
CA ALA A 13 -7.16 -43.22 -1.49
C ALA A 13 -7.54 -43.40 -2.97
N GLN A 14 -6.56 -43.28 -3.85
CA GLN A 14 -6.69 -43.59 -5.29
C GLN A 14 -6.50 -45.10 -5.48
N CYS A 15 -7.44 -45.79 -6.13
CA CYS A 15 -7.42 -47.26 -6.25
C CYS A 15 -7.60 -47.72 -7.70
N ILE A 16 -6.91 -48.79 -8.11
CA ILE A 16 -7.09 -49.40 -9.42
C ILE A 16 -6.80 -50.92 -9.41
N THR A 17 -7.23 -51.63 -10.44
CA THR A 17 -6.92 -53.06 -10.64
C THR A 17 -6.04 -53.28 -11.87
N PHE A 18 -5.03 -54.14 -11.73
CA PHE A 18 -4.11 -54.50 -12.81
C PHE A 18 -3.51 -55.88 -12.55
N GLY A 19 -3.35 -56.71 -13.59
CA GLY A 19 -2.82 -58.07 -13.47
C GLY A 19 -3.60 -58.99 -12.51
N GLY A 20 -4.87 -58.68 -12.21
CA GLY A 20 -5.68 -59.39 -11.22
C GLY A 20 -5.43 -58.99 -9.75
N ASN A 21 -4.55 -58.01 -9.50
CA ASN A 21 -4.24 -57.43 -8.19
C ASN A 21 -4.96 -56.08 -8.01
N VAL A 22 -5.08 -55.61 -6.76
CA VAL A 22 -5.60 -54.27 -6.43
C VAL A 22 -4.46 -53.39 -5.94
N PHE A 23 -4.33 -52.19 -6.48
CA PHE A 23 -3.36 -51.18 -6.05
C PHE A 23 -4.09 -50.01 -5.37
N VAL A 24 -3.48 -49.47 -4.30
CA VAL A 24 -3.98 -48.37 -3.49
C VAL A 24 -2.86 -47.35 -3.29
N PHE A 25 -3.12 -46.11 -3.68
CA PHE A 25 -2.17 -45.01 -3.73
C PHE A 25 -2.64 -43.87 -2.81
N GLY A 26 -1.76 -43.42 -1.92
CA GLY A 26 -2.00 -42.29 -1.01
C GLY A 26 -3.15 -42.52 -0.03
N GLY A 27 -4.05 -41.55 0.05
CA GLY A 27 -5.21 -41.54 0.96
C GLY A 27 -4.93 -40.87 2.32
N GLU A 28 -6.01 -40.65 3.08
CA GLU A 28 -5.98 -39.99 4.39
C GLU A 28 -6.21 -41.02 5.51
N ALA A 29 -5.34 -41.04 6.51
CA ALA A 29 -5.41 -41.98 7.63
C ALA A 29 -6.48 -41.56 8.66
N GLN A 30 -7.48 -42.41 8.88
CA GLN A 30 -8.70 -42.09 9.64
C GLN A 30 -8.44 -41.67 11.10
N SER A 31 -7.36 -42.16 11.72
CA SER A 31 -7.02 -41.89 13.13
C SER A 31 -6.26 -40.58 13.37
N LEU A 32 -5.73 -39.92 12.32
CA LEU A 32 -4.84 -38.76 12.47
C LEU A 32 -5.07 -37.64 11.43
N GLY A 33 -5.95 -37.83 10.44
CA GLY A 33 -6.16 -36.86 9.34
C GLY A 33 -4.96 -36.72 8.39
N LEU A 34 -3.89 -37.49 8.61
CA LEU A 34 -2.65 -37.43 7.83
C LEU A 34 -2.87 -38.02 6.43
N ILE A 35 -2.73 -37.17 5.43
CA ILE A 35 -2.65 -37.57 4.02
C ILE A 35 -1.27 -38.21 3.79
N ARG A 36 -1.26 -39.40 3.18
CA ARG A 36 -0.06 -40.23 2.97
C ARG A 36 0.37 -40.23 1.50
N ASN A 37 1.64 -40.58 1.29
CA ASN A 37 2.25 -40.87 -0.02
C ASN A 37 2.50 -42.36 -0.25
N ARG A 38 2.01 -43.26 0.63
CA ARG A 38 2.27 -44.70 0.53
C ARG A 38 1.54 -45.37 -0.62
N VAL A 39 2.12 -46.45 -1.14
CA VAL A 39 1.51 -47.34 -2.13
C VAL A 39 1.42 -48.77 -1.58
N TYR A 40 0.27 -49.41 -1.79
CA TYR A 40 -0.01 -50.78 -1.36
C TYR A 40 -0.58 -51.58 -2.52
N MET A 41 -0.18 -52.85 -2.63
CA MET A 41 -0.80 -53.83 -3.54
C MET A 41 -1.40 -54.99 -2.75
N TYR A 42 -2.69 -55.27 -2.94
CA TYR A 42 -3.26 -56.56 -2.59
C TYR A 42 -2.93 -57.56 -3.69
N ASN A 43 -1.95 -58.41 -3.41
CA ASN A 43 -1.60 -59.51 -4.28
C ASN A 43 -2.67 -60.61 -4.12
N ASN A 44 -3.49 -60.79 -5.14
CA ASN A 44 -4.69 -61.62 -5.04
C ASN A 44 -4.37 -63.12 -4.95
N THR A 45 -3.36 -63.58 -5.70
CA THR A 45 -2.92 -64.99 -5.69
C THR A 45 -2.23 -65.38 -4.37
N LYS A 46 -1.53 -64.43 -3.71
CA LYS A 46 -1.02 -64.60 -2.33
C LYS A 46 -2.06 -64.23 -1.25
N SER A 47 -3.21 -63.66 -1.63
CA SER A 47 -4.27 -63.16 -0.75
C SER A 47 -3.78 -62.21 0.37
N ALA A 48 -2.76 -61.40 0.10
CA ALA A 48 -2.06 -60.59 1.09
C ALA A 48 -1.67 -59.20 0.56
N TRP A 49 -1.57 -58.23 1.47
CA TRP A 49 -1.08 -56.88 1.15
C TRP A 49 0.45 -56.79 1.22
N GLN A 50 1.01 -56.15 0.20
CA GLN A 50 2.42 -55.82 0.03
C GLN A 50 2.56 -54.29 -0.04
N ASP A 51 3.43 -53.72 0.77
CA ASP A 51 3.88 -52.33 0.65
C ASP A 51 4.80 -52.20 -0.59
N LEU A 52 4.69 -51.10 -1.34
CA LEU A 52 5.47 -50.81 -2.55
C LEU A 52 6.16 -49.43 -2.45
N ASP A 53 6.95 -49.07 -3.47
CA ASP A 53 7.61 -47.77 -3.56
C ASP A 53 6.61 -46.62 -3.45
N ASN A 54 6.99 -45.59 -2.68
CA ASN A 54 6.12 -44.48 -2.33
C ASN A 54 5.95 -43.48 -3.48
N LEU A 55 4.93 -42.64 -3.36
CA LEU A 55 4.76 -41.42 -4.13
C LEU A 55 5.73 -40.33 -3.67
N LEU A 56 6.13 -39.48 -4.60
CA LEU A 56 6.88 -38.24 -4.34
C LEU A 56 6.03 -37.23 -3.55
N MET A 57 4.70 -37.25 -3.73
CA MET A 57 3.77 -36.39 -2.98
C MET A 57 2.69 -37.18 -2.27
N ALA A 58 2.37 -36.75 -1.05
CA ALA A 58 1.20 -37.23 -0.33
C ALA A 58 -0.07 -36.66 -0.99
N ARG A 59 -1.03 -37.54 -1.31
CA ARG A 59 -2.26 -37.17 -2.01
C ARG A 59 -3.47 -37.98 -1.53
N SER A 60 -4.60 -37.31 -1.31
CA SER A 60 -5.92 -37.92 -1.12
C SER A 60 -6.96 -37.23 -2.00
N MET A 61 -8.14 -37.85 -2.21
CA MET A 61 -9.21 -37.31 -3.06
C MET A 61 -8.77 -36.99 -4.51
N GLY A 62 -7.65 -37.53 -5.00
CA GLY A 62 -7.25 -37.49 -6.42
C GLY A 62 -7.97 -38.57 -7.23
N GLN A 63 -7.66 -38.66 -8.52
CA GLN A 63 -8.19 -39.70 -9.41
C GLN A 63 -7.07 -40.50 -10.07
N ALA A 64 -7.33 -41.76 -10.45
CA ALA A 64 -6.34 -42.67 -11.00
C ALA A 64 -6.82 -43.32 -12.31
N VAL A 65 -5.90 -43.49 -13.26
CA VAL A 65 -6.14 -44.20 -14.52
C VAL A 65 -4.98 -45.13 -14.82
N ALA A 66 -5.26 -46.30 -15.39
CA ALA A 66 -4.25 -47.16 -15.99
C ALA A 66 -4.17 -46.85 -17.49
N ILE A 67 -2.97 -46.54 -17.97
CA ILE A 67 -2.64 -46.33 -19.38
C ILE A 67 -1.53 -47.33 -19.72
N ASP A 68 -1.93 -48.40 -20.38
CA ASP A 68 -1.06 -49.52 -20.76
C ASP A 68 -0.40 -50.15 -19.49
N ASN A 69 0.90 -49.97 -19.23
CA ASN A 69 1.55 -50.44 -17.98
C ASN A 69 1.60 -49.39 -16.85
N TYR A 70 1.22 -48.13 -17.13
CA TYR A 70 1.41 -47.00 -16.20
C TYR A 70 0.12 -46.64 -15.47
N VAL A 71 0.22 -46.19 -14.22
CA VAL A 71 -0.85 -45.47 -13.53
C VAL A 71 -0.52 -43.98 -13.54
N MET A 72 -1.47 -43.15 -13.96
CA MET A 72 -1.41 -41.70 -13.76
C MET A 72 -2.29 -41.31 -12.58
N LEU A 73 -1.68 -40.67 -11.59
CA LEU A 73 -2.29 -40.20 -10.35
C LEU A 73 -2.53 -38.69 -10.47
N VAL A 74 -3.75 -38.34 -10.84
CA VAL A 74 -4.15 -36.99 -11.24
C VAL A 74 -4.68 -36.22 -10.03
N GLY A 75 -4.07 -35.08 -9.72
CA GLY A 75 -4.55 -34.13 -8.71
C GLY A 75 -4.72 -34.71 -7.30
N GLY A 76 -5.67 -34.14 -6.54
CA GLY A 76 -5.94 -34.49 -5.14
C GLY A 76 -5.62 -33.36 -4.16
N LYS A 77 -5.50 -33.70 -2.88
CA LYS A 77 -5.24 -32.80 -1.76
C LYS A 77 -3.91 -33.19 -1.11
N GLY A 78 -3.02 -32.22 -0.88
CA GLY A 78 -1.68 -32.40 -0.31
C GLY A 78 -1.63 -32.28 1.22
N SER A 79 -0.49 -32.63 1.82
CA SER A 79 -0.31 -32.78 3.28
C SER A 79 0.20 -31.55 4.04
N SER A 80 -0.01 -30.33 3.54
CA SER A 80 0.28 -29.11 4.31
C SER A 80 -0.73 -28.88 5.44
N GLN A 81 -0.43 -28.02 6.42
CA GLN A 81 -1.38 -27.66 7.50
C GLN A 81 -2.68 -27.01 6.97
N SER A 82 -2.61 -26.37 5.80
CA SER A 82 -3.72 -25.85 4.98
C SER A 82 -4.37 -26.89 4.05
N ALA A 83 -3.71 -28.04 3.85
CA ALA A 83 -4.02 -29.09 2.89
C ALA A 83 -4.40 -28.59 1.48
N HIS A 84 -3.44 -27.98 0.79
CA HIS A 84 -3.64 -27.39 -0.55
C HIS A 84 -4.09 -28.41 -1.61
N SER A 85 -4.87 -27.94 -2.59
CA SER A 85 -5.27 -28.70 -3.77
C SER A 85 -4.12 -28.87 -4.76
N LEU A 86 -4.01 -30.04 -5.39
CA LEU A 86 -2.91 -30.40 -6.28
C LEU A 86 -3.35 -30.33 -7.76
N ALA A 87 -2.49 -29.77 -8.60
CA ALA A 87 -2.57 -29.86 -10.05
C ALA A 87 -1.66 -30.96 -10.64
N THR A 88 -0.75 -31.55 -9.83
CA THR A 88 0.28 -32.48 -10.32
C THR A 88 -0.32 -33.81 -10.79
N ILE A 89 0.19 -34.31 -11.91
CA ILE A 89 -0.02 -35.68 -12.38
C ILE A 89 1.29 -36.44 -12.12
N GLU A 90 1.19 -37.57 -11.44
CA GLU A 90 2.33 -38.40 -11.04
C GLU A 90 2.19 -39.80 -11.66
N VAL A 91 3.30 -40.37 -12.13
CA VAL A 91 3.32 -41.59 -12.94
C VAL A 91 3.95 -42.73 -12.16
N TYR A 92 3.33 -43.91 -12.23
CA TYR A 92 3.78 -45.12 -11.55
C TYR A 92 3.79 -46.29 -12.52
N ASP A 93 4.90 -47.01 -12.67
CA ASP A 93 5.00 -48.15 -13.58
C ASP A 93 4.64 -49.45 -12.84
N LEU A 94 3.63 -50.17 -13.34
CA LEU A 94 3.15 -51.41 -12.72
C LEU A 94 3.94 -52.65 -13.13
N SER A 95 4.88 -52.53 -14.07
CA SER A 95 5.78 -53.60 -14.50
C SER A 95 7.08 -53.66 -13.70
N THR A 96 7.61 -52.49 -13.30
CA THR A 96 8.75 -52.35 -12.37
C THR A 96 8.32 -52.17 -10.91
N LEU A 97 7.09 -51.70 -10.67
CA LEU A 97 6.55 -51.30 -9.36
C LEU A 97 7.24 -50.06 -8.76
N THR A 98 7.67 -49.13 -9.63
CA THR A 98 8.41 -47.90 -9.29
C THR A 98 7.62 -46.63 -9.60
N ASN A 99 8.05 -45.52 -8.99
CA ASN A 99 7.55 -44.18 -9.30
C ASN A 99 8.43 -43.53 -10.38
N GLU A 100 7.81 -43.10 -11.49
CA GLU A 100 8.49 -42.52 -12.65
C GLU A 100 8.49 -40.97 -12.64
N GLY A 101 8.04 -40.37 -11.53
CA GLY A 101 8.01 -38.93 -11.33
C GLY A 101 6.75 -38.25 -11.86
N PHE A 102 6.87 -36.97 -12.20
CA PHE A 102 5.74 -36.13 -12.63
C PHE A 102 5.59 -36.07 -14.15
N ALA A 103 4.36 -36.23 -14.62
CA ALA A 103 3.95 -35.81 -15.95
C ALA A 103 3.53 -34.33 -15.94
N SER A 104 3.09 -33.80 -17.08
CA SER A 104 2.47 -32.48 -17.17
C SER A 104 1.31 -32.32 -16.18
N SER A 105 1.19 -31.15 -15.55
CA SER A 105 0.10 -30.86 -14.62
C SER A 105 -1.23 -30.62 -15.32
N LEU A 106 -2.31 -30.70 -14.54
CA LEU A 106 -3.56 -30.01 -14.84
C LEU A 106 -3.33 -28.49 -14.92
N PHE A 107 -4.26 -27.79 -15.56
CA PHE A 107 -4.31 -26.32 -15.59
C PHE A 107 -4.93 -25.72 -14.32
N ARG A 108 -5.78 -26.49 -13.62
CA ARG A 108 -6.29 -26.13 -12.28
C ARG A 108 -5.97 -27.23 -11.28
N SER A 109 -5.61 -26.84 -10.07
CA SER A 109 -5.58 -27.74 -8.93
C SER A 109 -7.01 -28.24 -8.65
N ARG A 110 -7.18 -29.54 -8.42
CA ARG A 110 -8.50 -30.11 -8.10
C ARG A 110 -8.44 -31.39 -7.29
N TYR A 111 -9.39 -31.54 -6.37
CA TYR A 111 -9.65 -32.77 -5.61
C TYR A 111 -11.16 -33.11 -5.60
N ALA A 112 -11.51 -34.35 -5.29
CA ALA A 112 -12.88 -34.89 -5.33
C ALA A 112 -13.61 -34.62 -6.66
N PHE A 113 -12.85 -34.62 -7.77
CA PHE A 113 -13.35 -34.44 -9.13
C PHE A 113 -13.69 -35.79 -9.78
N GLY A 114 -14.56 -35.78 -10.79
CA GLY A 114 -14.82 -36.93 -11.66
C GLY A 114 -13.79 -37.00 -12.78
N MET A 115 -13.44 -38.21 -13.23
CA MET A 115 -12.44 -38.40 -14.29
C MET A 115 -12.86 -39.50 -15.26
N ALA A 116 -12.60 -39.30 -16.55
CA ALA A 116 -12.97 -40.25 -17.60
C ALA A 116 -11.86 -40.36 -18.65
N TYR A 117 -11.51 -41.58 -19.05
CA TYR A 117 -10.43 -41.82 -20.01
C TYR A 117 -10.92 -42.58 -21.24
N SER A 118 -10.58 -42.07 -22.42
CA SER A 118 -10.85 -42.71 -23.71
C SER A 118 -9.56 -43.35 -24.23
N SER A 119 -9.42 -44.67 -24.00
CA SER A 119 -8.25 -45.45 -24.44
C SER A 119 -8.06 -45.43 -25.97
N SER A 120 -9.14 -45.46 -26.74
CA SER A 120 -9.11 -45.42 -28.21
C SER A 120 -8.75 -44.04 -28.79
N ARG A 121 -8.94 -42.96 -28.03
CA ARG A 121 -8.49 -41.61 -28.39
C ARG A 121 -7.21 -41.18 -27.66
N LYS A 122 -6.75 -41.96 -26.68
CA LYS A 122 -5.71 -41.61 -25.69
C LYS A 122 -5.93 -40.20 -25.09
N ILE A 123 -7.17 -39.89 -24.71
CA ILE A 123 -7.57 -38.61 -24.07
C ILE A 123 -8.15 -38.86 -22.67
N LEU A 124 -7.70 -38.11 -21.67
CA LEU A 124 -8.24 -38.10 -20.30
C LEU A 124 -8.94 -36.77 -20.00
N PHE A 125 -10.18 -36.84 -19.52
CA PHE A 125 -10.99 -35.71 -19.06
C PHE A 125 -11.01 -35.67 -17.53
N ALA A 126 -10.79 -34.48 -16.94
CA ALA A 126 -10.96 -34.20 -15.53
C ALA A 126 -12.10 -33.18 -15.34
N ILE A 127 -13.09 -33.50 -14.51
CA ILE A 127 -14.41 -32.86 -14.50
C ILE A 127 -14.82 -32.49 -13.08
N GLY A 128 -14.99 -31.20 -12.81
CA GLY A 128 -15.48 -30.67 -11.54
C GLY A 128 -14.55 -30.89 -10.34
N GLY A 129 -15.12 -31.20 -9.17
CA GLY A 129 -14.40 -31.31 -7.90
C GLY A 129 -14.25 -29.96 -7.20
N TYR A 130 -13.14 -29.77 -6.49
CA TYR A 130 -12.87 -28.60 -5.64
C TYR A 130 -11.44 -28.10 -5.79
N ASP A 131 -11.26 -26.78 -5.81
CA ASP A 131 -9.97 -26.10 -5.75
C ASP A 131 -9.97 -25.17 -4.53
N GLN A 132 -9.03 -25.35 -3.59
CA GLN A 132 -8.97 -24.63 -2.31
C GLN A 132 -10.33 -24.56 -1.56
N ALA A 133 -11.06 -25.68 -1.56
CA ALA A 133 -12.43 -25.85 -1.04
C ALA A 133 -13.57 -25.14 -1.81
N TYR A 134 -13.30 -24.47 -2.94
CA TYR A 134 -14.34 -23.95 -3.84
C TYR A 134 -14.76 -24.99 -4.90
N PRO A 135 -16.05 -25.35 -4.99
CA PRO A 135 -16.53 -26.32 -5.97
C PRO A 135 -16.35 -25.79 -7.40
N GLN A 136 -15.90 -26.67 -8.29
CA GLN A 136 -15.58 -26.39 -9.67
C GLN A 136 -16.70 -26.87 -10.60
N ALA A 137 -17.24 -25.97 -11.42
CA ALA A 137 -18.07 -26.31 -12.58
C ALA A 137 -17.24 -26.40 -13.89
N THR A 138 -15.91 -26.59 -13.76
CA THR A 138 -14.94 -26.60 -14.86
C THR A 138 -14.49 -28.01 -15.20
N TRP A 139 -14.23 -28.25 -16.49
CA TRP A 139 -13.60 -29.47 -16.97
C TRP A 139 -12.43 -29.14 -17.91
N GLU A 140 -11.48 -30.07 -17.98
CA GLU A 140 -10.28 -29.98 -18.81
C GLU A 140 -9.94 -31.37 -19.36
N TYR A 141 -9.05 -31.45 -20.35
CA TYR A 141 -8.56 -32.74 -20.83
C TYR A 141 -7.08 -32.70 -21.25
N LEU A 142 -6.44 -33.85 -21.17
CA LEU A 142 -5.08 -34.10 -21.67
C LEU A 142 -5.15 -35.08 -22.84
N ASP A 143 -4.42 -34.80 -23.92
CA ASP A 143 -4.30 -35.65 -25.11
C ASP A 143 -2.88 -36.24 -25.17
N PHE A 144 -2.76 -37.55 -24.96
CA PHE A 144 -1.48 -38.26 -24.90
C PHE A 144 -0.96 -38.70 -26.28
N ARG A 145 -1.57 -38.24 -27.38
CA ARG A 145 -1.12 -38.53 -28.75
C ARG A 145 -0.06 -37.55 -29.27
N GLN A 146 0.20 -36.47 -28.54
CA GLN A 146 1.14 -35.42 -28.90
C GLN A 146 2.39 -35.49 -28.02
N THR A 147 3.58 -35.26 -28.59
CA THR A 147 4.85 -35.23 -27.85
C THR A 147 4.97 -34.04 -26.89
N THR A 148 4.08 -33.05 -27.01
CA THR A 148 3.79 -32.01 -26.03
C THR A 148 2.27 -31.96 -25.86
N ILE A 149 1.78 -32.03 -24.61
CA ILE A 149 0.33 -32.03 -24.37
C ILE A 149 -0.25 -30.65 -24.74
N GLN A 150 -1.13 -30.61 -25.75
CA GLN A 150 -1.88 -29.41 -26.11
C GLN A 150 -3.29 -29.44 -25.52
N GLN A 151 -3.72 -28.26 -25.07
CA GLN A 151 -4.93 -28.02 -24.29
C GLN A 151 -6.02 -27.39 -25.15
N TYR A 152 -7.27 -27.81 -24.94
CA TYR A 152 -8.45 -27.07 -25.41
C TYR A 152 -9.43 -26.91 -24.25
N LEU A 153 -9.68 -25.67 -23.82
CA LEU A 153 -10.83 -25.37 -22.99
C LEU A 153 -12.09 -25.40 -23.86
N LEU A 154 -13.12 -26.10 -23.41
CA LEU A 154 -14.45 -26.07 -23.99
C LEU A 154 -15.45 -25.57 -22.93
N PRO A 155 -16.39 -24.67 -23.28
CA PRO A 155 -17.31 -24.09 -22.31
C PRO A 155 -18.17 -25.17 -21.62
N SER A 156 -18.47 -24.96 -20.34
CA SER A 156 -19.02 -26.00 -19.47
C SER A 156 -20.42 -26.48 -19.89
N ILE A 157 -20.57 -27.80 -20.00
CA ILE A 157 -21.90 -28.45 -19.96
C ILE A 157 -22.37 -28.46 -18.50
N PHE A 158 -23.57 -27.96 -18.22
CA PHE A 158 -24.26 -28.23 -16.96
C PHE A 158 -24.93 -29.61 -17.06
N ILE A 159 -24.70 -30.47 -16.06
CA ILE A 159 -25.52 -31.66 -15.82
C ILE A 159 -26.26 -31.41 -14.50
N TYR A 160 -27.58 -31.28 -14.57
CA TYR A 160 -28.44 -31.06 -13.40
C TYR A 160 -29.05 -32.38 -12.93
N ASN A 161 -29.21 -32.53 -11.61
CA ASN A 161 -29.92 -33.61 -10.91
C ASN A 161 -29.49 -35.07 -11.20
N PHE A 162 -28.70 -35.62 -10.28
CA PHE A 162 -29.11 -36.86 -9.63
C PHE A 162 -29.47 -36.55 -8.17
N PHE A 163 -30.73 -36.80 -7.79
CA PHE A 163 -31.15 -36.68 -6.39
C PHE A 163 -30.67 -37.89 -5.59
N PHE A 164 -30.14 -37.65 -4.39
CA PHE A 164 -30.24 -38.59 -3.28
C PHE A 164 -30.90 -37.89 -2.10
N PHE A 165 -31.89 -38.57 -1.51
CA PHE A 165 -32.63 -38.07 -0.35
C PHE A 165 -31.75 -38.06 0.91
N PHE A 166 -31.91 -37.05 1.75
CA PHE A 166 -31.69 -37.17 3.18
C PHE A 166 -32.97 -36.82 3.93
N LEU A 167 -33.53 -37.82 4.61
CA LEU A 167 -34.70 -37.69 5.48
C LEU A 167 -34.23 -37.54 6.92
N TRP A 168 -34.66 -36.47 7.59
CA TRP A 168 -34.40 -36.29 9.02
C TRP A 168 -35.51 -36.92 9.86
N ARG A 169 -35.14 -37.86 10.73
CA ARG A 169 -35.94 -38.34 11.86
C ARG A 169 -35.01 -38.62 13.04
N GLY A 170 -35.38 -38.14 14.23
CA GLY A 170 -34.67 -38.43 15.47
C GLY A 170 -34.96 -39.84 16.00
N GLY A 171 -34.06 -40.34 16.85
CA GLY A 171 -34.11 -41.69 17.43
C GLY A 171 -32.85 -42.48 17.15
N GLU A 172 -31.91 -42.45 18.09
CA GLU A 172 -30.78 -43.36 18.32
C GLU A 172 -30.33 -44.28 17.15
N GLY A 173 -29.28 -43.89 16.41
CA GLY A 173 -28.52 -44.84 15.57
C GLY A 173 -27.90 -44.30 14.28
N GLY A 174 -26.72 -43.68 14.36
CA GLY A 174 -25.74 -43.66 13.26
C GLY A 174 -26.11 -42.93 11.95
N GLY A 175 -26.15 -41.60 11.97
CA GLY A 175 -26.13 -40.75 10.77
C GLY A 175 -24.91 -39.79 10.78
N VAL A 176 -24.45 -39.35 9.60
CA VAL A 176 -23.25 -38.50 9.42
C VAL A 176 -23.62 -37.23 8.64
N PHE A 177 -22.87 -36.13 8.85
CA PHE A 177 -23.05 -34.75 8.33
C PHE A 177 -24.22 -33.99 8.99
N PHE A 178 -24.11 -32.76 9.50
CA PHE A 178 -22.97 -31.88 9.94
C PHE A 178 -23.17 -31.62 11.48
N THR A 179 -22.39 -30.89 12.28
CA THR A 179 -21.68 -29.58 12.17
C THR A 179 -20.60 -29.47 13.27
N CYS A 180 -19.93 -28.29 13.35
CA CYS A 180 -19.29 -27.62 14.51
C CYS A 180 -18.50 -28.40 15.58
N VAL A 181 -17.35 -27.82 15.95
CA VAL A 181 -16.50 -28.24 17.09
C VAL A 181 -17.22 -28.01 18.43
N TYR A 182 -17.08 -28.97 19.35
CA TYR A 182 -17.44 -28.79 20.76
C TYR A 182 -16.34 -29.36 21.69
N THR A 183 -15.48 -28.46 22.17
CA THR A 183 -14.63 -28.60 23.36
C THR A 183 -14.17 -27.18 23.70
N GLN A 184 -14.77 -26.52 24.70
CA GLN A 184 -14.38 -26.62 26.11
C GLN A 184 -12.91 -26.27 26.37
N ILE A 185 -12.68 -25.02 26.76
CA ILE A 185 -11.64 -24.63 27.70
C ILE A 185 -12.39 -24.19 28.97
N TYR A 186 -12.10 -24.83 30.09
CA TYR A 186 -12.41 -24.32 31.44
C TYR A 186 -11.20 -23.45 31.87
N ASP A 187 -11.41 -22.19 32.26
CA ASP A 187 -11.73 -21.77 33.64
C ASP A 187 -10.50 -21.93 34.56
N THR A 188 -9.80 -20.85 34.91
CA THR A 188 -10.09 -20.04 36.12
C THR A 188 -9.36 -18.67 36.01
N THR A 189 -10.02 -17.49 36.09
CA THR A 189 -10.39 -16.66 37.28
C THR A 189 -9.19 -16.16 38.12
N LEU A 190 -9.14 -14.98 38.77
CA LEU A 190 -9.87 -13.68 38.82
C LEU A 190 -8.91 -12.69 39.58
N PHE A 191 -8.95 -11.35 39.59
CA PHE A 191 -9.85 -10.28 39.11
C PHE A 191 -9.12 -9.42 38.02
N GLU A 192 -9.58 -8.33 37.37
CA GLU A 192 -10.51 -7.21 37.65
C GLU A 192 -9.96 -6.05 38.53
N GLU A 193 -9.57 -4.94 37.87
CA GLU A 193 -9.55 -3.56 38.41
C GLU A 193 -10.46 -2.70 37.52
N GLU A 194 -11.37 -1.90 38.10
CA GLU A 194 -12.25 -0.98 37.35
C GLU A 194 -12.37 0.41 38.01
N GLU A 195 -12.45 1.42 37.14
CA GLU A 195 -12.98 2.80 37.26
C GLU A 195 -12.99 3.55 38.63
N ASP A 196 -11.88 4.28 38.87
CA ASP A 196 -11.76 5.76 38.88
C ASP A 196 -12.95 6.69 39.31
N LYS A 197 -12.59 7.87 39.88
CA LYS A 197 -13.38 9.11 40.14
C LYS A 197 -14.45 9.05 41.27
N THR A 198 -14.37 9.81 42.37
CA THR A 198 -14.30 11.28 42.38
C THR A 198 -14.04 11.95 43.76
N SER A 199 -13.20 13.00 43.75
CA SER A 199 -13.37 14.33 44.41
C SER A 199 -13.01 14.62 45.90
N LYS A 200 -12.23 15.72 46.05
CA LYS A 200 -12.20 16.77 47.12
C LYS A 200 -11.90 16.34 48.58
N GLN A 201 -10.83 16.84 49.20
CA GLN A 201 -10.80 18.21 49.78
C GLN A 201 -9.38 18.83 49.96
N ASN A 202 -9.41 20.17 49.94
CA ASN A 202 -8.46 21.25 50.28
C ASN A 202 -7.05 21.00 50.90
N SER A 203 -6.13 21.86 50.42
CA SER A 203 -4.75 22.24 50.81
C SER A 203 -4.62 22.86 52.24
N PRO A 204 -3.44 23.33 52.77
CA PRO A 204 -2.14 23.60 52.08
C PRO A 204 -0.78 23.40 52.83
N ALA A 205 0.32 23.62 52.08
CA ALA A 205 1.59 24.30 52.43
C ALA A 205 2.62 23.76 53.48
N THR A 206 3.73 23.22 52.94
CA THR A 206 5.12 23.77 52.98
C THR A 206 6.02 23.74 54.26
N ILE A 207 7.03 22.84 54.27
CA ILE A 207 8.52 22.93 54.55
C ILE A 207 9.00 23.78 55.79
N PHE A 208 9.95 23.41 56.69
CA PHE A 208 11.42 23.18 56.51
C PHE A 208 12.15 22.40 57.66
N VAL A 209 13.02 21.44 57.25
CA VAL A 209 14.43 21.16 57.68
C VAL A 209 14.85 20.92 59.16
N TYR A 210 15.42 19.74 59.47
CA TYR A 210 16.86 19.56 59.86
C TYR A 210 17.28 18.06 59.92
N ASN A 211 18.59 17.79 59.96
CA ASN A 211 19.21 16.45 60.12
C ASN A 211 20.07 16.41 61.40
N VAL A 212 19.93 15.35 62.21
CA VAL A 212 20.96 14.64 63.01
C VAL A 212 20.26 13.62 63.95
N ASP A 213 21.02 12.66 64.47
CA ASP A 213 20.61 11.72 65.52
C ASP A 213 19.96 12.36 66.77
N LYS A 214 19.27 11.52 67.55
CA LYS A 214 18.67 11.76 68.89
C LYS A 214 18.86 13.14 69.54
N LEU A 215 17.69 13.73 69.86
CA LEU A 215 17.39 14.79 70.85
C LEU A 215 17.33 16.24 70.34
N ASN A 216 16.12 16.80 70.46
CA ASN A 216 15.82 18.19 70.79
C ASN A 216 16.37 19.32 69.87
N GLY A 217 15.74 19.45 68.69
CA GLY A 217 14.74 20.52 68.54
C GLY A 217 15.18 21.94 68.12
N SER A 218 14.59 22.38 67.01
CA SER A 218 14.31 23.78 66.59
C SER A 218 15.46 24.72 66.25
N LEU A 219 15.32 25.39 65.10
CA LEU A 219 15.80 26.75 64.86
C LEU A 219 14.76 27.52 64.05
N SER A 220 14.55 28.81 64.35
CA SER A 220 13.48 29.63 63.76
C SER A 220 13.98 31.01 63.29
N VAL A 221 13.92 31.23 61.98
CA VAL A 221 13.41 32.44 61.30
C VAL A 221 13.81 33.85 61.84
N TYR A 222 14.71 34.50 61.06
CA TYR A 222 14.78 35.94 60.70
C TYR A 222 15.11 37.08 61.72
N ASN A 223 16.28 37.68 61.47
CA ASN A 223 16.51 39.11 61.14
C ASN A 223 16.13 40.25 62.13
N MET A 224 17.14 40.91 62.72
CA MET A 224 17.44 42.35 62.48
C MET A 224 18.73 42.87 63.15
N ASN A 225 19.42 43.78 62.45
CA ASN A 225 20.29 44.91 62.86
C ASN A 225 21.02 44.94 64.23
N ASN A 226 22.32 45.30 64.18
CA ASN A 226 23.14 46.02 65.19
C ASN A 226 22.95 45.64 66.68
N ASN A 227 23.92 45.01 67.35
CA ASN A 227 25.22 45.62 67.62
C ASN A 227 26.33 44.60 67.91
N LEU A 228 27.58 45.01 67.67
CA LEU A 228 28.78 44.42 68.29
C LEU A 228 28.87 44.81 69.78
N THR A 229 29.39 43.90 70.63
CA THR A 229 30.63 44.13 71.41
C THR A 229 31.01 42.92 72.29
N THR A 230 32.31 42.62 72.31
CA THR A 230 33.18 42.18 73.46
C THR A 230 32.49 41.89 74.81
N ASP A 231 32.73 40.77 75.51
CA ASP A 231 33.69 39.68 75.31
C ASP A 231 33.16 38.34 75.86
N ASN A 232 33.32 37.26 75.08
CA ASN A 232 33.70 35.90 75.54
C ASN A 232 33.62 34.87 74.40
N LEU A 233 34.73 34.66 73.68
CA LEU A 233 35.20 33.32 73.27
C LEU A 233 36.63 33.40 72.73
N LEU A 234 37.58 33.60 73.66
CA LEU A 234 39.02 33.59 73.43
C LEU A 234 39.55 32.15 73.20
N GLU A 235 38.93 31.41 72.27
CA GLU A 235 39.40 30.07 71.88
C GLU A 235 39.12 29.76 70.38
N ALA A 236 38.78 30.77 69.57
CA ALA A 236 38.53 30.62 68.14
C ALA A 236 39.12 31.73 67.24
N TYR A 237 39.98 32.62 67.76
CA TYR A 237 40.41 33.84 67.03
C TYR A 237 41.88 34.27 67.23
N GLN A 238 42.83 33.34 67.43
CA GLN A 238 44.26 33.69 67.47
C GLN A 238 45.15 32.73 66.65
N LEU A 239 44.81 32.56 65.38
CA LEU A 239 45.76 32.09 64.35
C LEU A 239 45.38 32.58 62.93
N ALA A 240 44.90 33.83 62.84
CA ALA A 240 44.54 34.49 61.59
C ALA A 240 45.42 35.72 61.33
N ALA A 241 45.89 35.84 60.08
CA ALA A 241 46.65 36.95 59.49
C ALA A 241 48.06 37.25 60.07
N SER A 242 49.07 36.97 59.24
CA SER A 242 50.33 37.73 59.20
C SER A 242 50.90 37.76 57.77
N GLU A 243 50.76 38.92 57.11
CA GLU A 243 51.72 39.50 56.13
C GLU A 243 52.02 38.76 54.79
N ALA A 244 52.14 39.43 53.62
CA ALA A 244 51.93 40.84 53.27
C ALA A 244 51.88 41.08 51.73
N ASN A 245 51.71 42.35 51.34
CA ASN A 245 52.17 43.00 50.10
C ASN A 245 51.42 42.75 48.77
N SER A 246 50.42 43.61 48.54
CA SER A 246 50.27 44.49 47.37
C SER A 246 51.23 44.36 46.18
N SER A 247 50.67 44.38 44.96
CA SER A 247 50.83 45.51 44.01
C SER A 247 49.93 45.34 42.77
N VAL A 248 49.11 46.34 42.44
CA VAL A 248 48.41 46.42 41.14
C VAL A 248 49.23 47.31 40.21
N ALA A 249 49.48 46.85 38.98
CA ALA A 249 50.11 47.62 37.93
C ALA A 249 49.13 47.75 36.74
N VAL A 250 48.71 48.98 36.44
CA VAL A 250 47.89 49.29 35.26
C VAL A 250 48.82 49.44 34.05
N ILE A 251 48.51 48.73 32.96
CA ILE A 251 49.12 48.97 31.65
C ILE A 251 47.99 49.34 30.69
N THR A 252 48.03 50.59 30.22
CA THR A 252 47.20 51.08 29.11
C THR A 252 47.87 50.76 27.78
N ASP A 253 47.07 50.75 26.70
CA ASP A 253 47.46 50.48 25.30
C ASP A 253 47.99 49.05 25.02
N LEU A 254 47.07 48.16 24.61
CA LEU A 254 47.39 46.80 24.14
C LEU A 254 47.24 46.67 22.62
N VAL A 255 48.36 46.66 21.90
CA VAL A 255 48.44 46.25 20.48
C VAL A 255 49.17 44.91 20.42
N VAL A 256 48.56 43.90 19.78
CA VAL A 256 49.05 42.51 19.84
C VAL A 256 49.41 41.98 18.45
N GLU A 257 50.71 41.94 18.16
CA GLU A 257 51.30 41.00 17.20
C GLU A 257 52.37 40.16 17.90
N GLN A 258 52.27 38.84 17.73
CA GLN A 258 53.28 37.78 17.96
C GLN A 258 53.98 37.67 19.34
N ASN A 259 54.00 36.44 19.86
CA ASN A 259 54.94 35.92 20.86
C ASN A 259 54.96 36.61 22.25
N ASN A 260 53.87 36.51 23.01
CA ASN A 260 53.92 36.60 24.47
C ASN A 260 53.01 35.55 25.14
N ILE A 261 53.39 35.14 26.36
CA ILE A 261 52.69 34.12 27.15
C ILE A 261 51.67 34.81 28.06
N PHE A 262 50.41 34.36 28.04
CA PHE A 262 49.39 34.78 29.02
C PHE A 262 49.69 34.19 30.40
N ALA A 263 49.63 35.03 31.44
CA ALA A 263 49.68 34.57 32.82
C ALA A 263 48.30 34.05 33.24
N ILE A 264 48.15 32.72 33.36
CA ILE A 264 46.90 32.08 33.80
C ILE A 264 46.91 32.00 35.34
N GLN A 265 46.06 32.77 36.01
CA GLN A 265 45.94 32.75 37.47
C GLN A 265 44.82 31.80 37.92
N SER A 266 45.22 30.62 38.39
CA SER A 266 44.35 29.54 38.88
C SER A 266 44.20 29.63 40.42
N GLY A 267 43.66 30.75 40.91
CA GLY A 267 43.60 31.04 42.35
C GLY A 267 45.00 31.11 42.99
N ASN A 268 45.27 30.21 43.94
CA ASN A 268 46.57 30.08 44.60
C ASN A 268 47.61 29.25 43.80
N SER A 269 47.38 28.98 42.52
CA SER A 269 48.31 28.25 41.65
C SER A 269 48.47 28.94 40.30
N ILE A 270 49.65 28.78 39.68
CA ILE A 270 49.97 29.32 38.36
C ILE A 270 50.11 28.12 37.40
N ALA A 271 49.42 28.17 36.26
CA ALA A 271 49.57 27.12 35.25
C ALA A 271 50.86 27.33 34.44
N THR A 272 51.83 26.43 34.62
CA THR A 272 53.17 26.56 34.03
C THR A 272 53.20 26.16 32.55
N VAL A 273 53.23 27.13 31.64
CA VAL A 273 53.33 26.89 30.18
C VAL A 273 54.72 26.35 29.82
N SER A 274 54.85 25.02 29.78
CA SER A 274 56.11 24.31 29.51
C SER A 274 56.32 24.00 28.01
N CYS A 275 56.54 25.02 27.18
CA CYS A 275 57.07 24.83 25.83
C CYS A 275 58.54 24.33 25.90
N GLN A 276 58.76 23.02 25.97
CA GLN A 276 60.10 22.45 25.79
C GLN A 276 60.49 22.47 24.30
N HIS A 277 61.68 23.02 24.03
CA HIS A 277 62.31 23.26 22.72
C HIS A 277 61.79 24.46 21.91
N ILE A 278 62.67 25.46 21.76
CA ILE A 278 62.45 26.74 21.06
C ILE A 278 62.73 26.63 19.52
N LEU A 279 63.16 25.46 19.03
CA LEU A 279 63.75 25.28 17.69
C LEU A 279 63.32 24.01 16.94
N SER A 280 62.07 23.55 17.10
CA SER A 280 61.50 22.47 16.28
C SER A 280 60.06 22.74 15.88
N SER A 281 59.64 22.21 14.73
CA SER A 281 58.28 22.37 14.17
C SER A 281 57.28 21.41 14.82
N LEU A 282 57.24 21.38 16.15
CA LEU A 282 56.34 20.58 16.96
C LEU A 282 55.41 21.50 17.76
N PRO A 283 54.11 21.17 17.91
CA PRO A 283 53.16 22.04 18.60
C PRO A 283 53.53 22.17 20.09
N CYS A 284 53.47 23.38 20.65
CA CYS A 284 53.58 23.56 22.09
C CYS A 284 52.46 22.78 22.78
N THR A 285 52.86 21.79 23.58
CA THR A 285 51.94 20.99 24.40
C THR A 285 51.76 21.72 25.72
N VAL A 286 50.55 22.22 25.99
CA VAL A 286 50.25 22.94 27.23
C VAL A 286 49.52 21.98 28.16
N LEU A 287 50.18 21.69 29.28
CA LEU A 287 49.73 20.71 30.27
C LEU A 287 49.21 21.47 31.49
N VAL A 288 47.89 21.70 31.51
CA VAL A 288 47.21 22.50 32.55
C VAL A 288 46.74 21.57 33.67
N GLN A 289 47.02 21.97 34.91
CA GLN A 289 46.58 21.27 36.11
C GLN A 289 45.28 21.88 36.65
N SER A 290 44.51 21.05 37.37
CA SER A 290 43.07 21.26 37.65
C SER A 290 42.71 22.63 38.24
N GLY A 291 41.64 23.24 37.71
CA GLY A 291 41.00 24.44 38.29
C GLY A 291 41.40 25.78 37.65
N SER A 292 42.02 25.75 36.47
CA SER A 292 42.58 26.95 35.81
C SER A 292 41.56 27.70 34.96
N PHE A 293 41.13 28.88 35.42
CA PHE A 293 40.32 29.83 34.64
C PHE A 293 41.21 30.82 33.87
N LEU A 294 40.81 31.22 32.67
CA LEU A 294 41.47 32.29 31.92
C LEU A 294 40.70 33.61 32.10
N HIS A 295 40.99 34.32 33.19
CA HIS A 295 40.49 35.67 33.40
C HIS A 295 41.28 36.67 32.55
N LEU A 296 40.58 37.48 31.76
CA LEU A 296 41.09 38.76 31.30
C LEU A 296 40.99 39.77 32.45
N LEU A 297 41.84 40.81 32.45
CA LEU A 297 41.84 41.88 33.46
C LEU A 297 41.31 43.19 32.86
N GLU A 298 40.74 44.04 33.72
CA GLU A 298 39.99 45.25 33.34
C GLU A 298 40.80 46.23 32.45
N PRO A 299 40.32 46.56 31.24
CA PRO A 299 40.74 47.76 30.54
C PRO A 299 39.99 48.97 31.12
N SER A 300 40.70 50.07 31.41
CA SER A 300 40.14 51.27 32.05
C SER A 300 39.28 52.17 31.13
N SER A 301 38.77 51.64 30.02
CA SER A 301 38.01 52.39 29.00
C SER A 301 37.27 51.46 28.03
N LEU A 302 36.14 51.93 27.50
CA LEU A 302 35.35 51.26 26.45
C LEU A 302 36.22 50.85 25.24
N ILE A 303 36.09 49.61 24.76
CA ILE A 303 36.80 49.10 23.57
C ILE A 303 35.78 48.66 22.51
N ASP A 304 35.87 49.24 21.31
CA ASP A 304 34.93 48.95 20.20
C ASP A 304 35.08 47.53 19.64
N HIS A 305 36.32 47.04 19.49
CA HIS A 305 36.61 45.72 18.93
C HIS A 305 37.81 45.09 19.62
N PHE A 306 37.64 43.88 20.17
CA PHE A 306 38.71 43.06 20.72
C PHE A 306 38.88 41.77 19.91
N ARG A 307 40.12 41.39 19.57
CA ARG A 307 40.40 40.13 18.86
C ARG A 307 41.54 39.33 19.51
N LEU A 308 41.27 38.05 19.79
CA LEU A 308 42.24 37.08 20.30
C LEU A 308 42.46 35.98 19.25
N VAL A 309 43.71 35.55 19.05
CA VAL A 309 44.08 34.49 18.09
C VAL A 309 45.04 33.51 18.74
N ILE A 310 44.72 32.21 18.67
CA ILE A 310 45.45 31.11 19.32
C ILE A 310 45.74 30.05 18.26
N THR A 311 47.01 29.77 17.98
CA THR A 311 47.46 28.90 16.86
C THR A 311 48.43 27.81 17.28
N GLY A 312 48.27 26.58 16.78
CA GLY A 312 49.32 25.54 16.84
C GLY A 312 49.47 24.81 18.18
N PHE A 313 48.41 24.75 19.00
CA PHE A 313 48.47 24.20 20.36
C PHE A 313 48.00 22.74 20.41
N LYS A 314 48.65 21.95 21.29
CA LYS A 314 48.08 20.68 21.78
C LYS A 314 47.68 20.81 23.25
N PHE A 315 46.39 20.62 23.51
CA PHE A 315 45.80 20.60 24.85
C PHE A 315 45.63 19.15 25.32
N LEU A 316 46.03 18.87 26.56
CA LEU A 316 45.83 17.59 27.25
C LEU A 316 45.00 17.82 28.51
N ALA A 317 43.69 17.55 28.46
CA ALA A 317 42.79 17.75 29.58
C ALA A 317 42.68 16.48 30.44
N GLN A 318 43.24 16.52 31.65
CA GLN A 318 43.23 15.40 32.61
C GLN A 318 42.23 15.59 33.77
N SER A 319 41.82 16.83 34.09
CA SER A 319 40.77 17.13 35.08
C SER A 319 40.27 18.57 34.92
N TYR A 320 38.94 18.76 34.91
CA TYR A 320 38.20 20.02 35.07
C TYR A 320 38.61 21.26 34.23
N VAL A 321 37.84 21.50 33.16
CA VAL A 321 37.34 22.79 32.58
C VAL A 321 38.35 23.84 32.09
N TYR A 322 38.03 24.46 30.95
CA TYR A 322 38.49 25.80 30.61
C TYR A 322 37.26 26.70 30.35
N THR A 323 37.13 27.81 31.09
CA THR A 323 36.04 28.78 30.90
C THR A 323 36.61 30.17 30.65
N PHE A 324 36.15 30.82 29.57
CA PHE A 324 36.42 32.21 29.26
C PHE A 324 35.31 33.08 29.87
N VAL A 325 35.45 33.39 31.17
CA VAL A 325 34.46 34.19 31.91
C VAL A 325 34.72 35.68 31.69
N SER A 326 33.82 36.33 30.95
CA SER A 326 33.82 37.78 30.69
C SER A 326 32.91 38.53 31.67
N GLU A 327 33.17 38.43 32.97
CA GLU A 327 32.45 39.21 33.99
C GLU A 327 32.93 40.67 34.04
N ASN A 328 31.98 41.62 33.93
CA ASN A 328 32.18 43.07 34.03
C ASN A 328 33.05 43.76 32.95
N PHE A 329 32.70 43.62 31.66
CA PHE A 329 33.35 44.36 30.56
C PHE A 329 32.37 45.08 29.63
N GLU A 330 32.62 46.36 29.32
CA GLU A 330 31.92 47.11 28.27
C GLU A 330 32.68 47.04 26.92
N PHE A 331 32.53 45.93 26.20
CA PHE A 331 32.97 45.79 24.80
C PHE A 331 31.79 45.96 23.84
N ARG A 332 31.98 46.61 22.68
CA ARG A 332 30.98 46.51 21.60
C ARG A 332 31.10 45.19 20.84
N SER A 333 32.31 44.68 20.63
CA SER A 333 32.52 43.39 19.98
C SER A 333 33.79 42.65 20.43
N VAL A 334 33.70 41.32 20.44
CA VAL A 334 34.74 40.37 20.88
C VAL A 334 34.84 39.24 19.87
N HIS A 335 36.03 38.98 19.32
CA HIS A 335 36.29 37.87 18.40
C HIS A 335 37.45 36.98 18.91
N VAL A 336 37.17 35.72 19.21
CA VAL A 336 38.18 34.72 19.61
C VAL A 336 38.36 33.69 18.51
N LEU A 337 39.58 33.52 18.00
CA LEU A 337 39.94 32.54 16.96
C LEU A 337 40.92 31.49 17.50
N PHE A 338 40.52 30.22 17.50
CA PHE A 338 41.42 29.07 17.66
C PHE A 338 41.72 28.45 16.30
N LYS A 339 42.99 28.17 16.02
CA LYS A 339 43.44 27.68 14.72
C LYS A 339 44.51 26.59 14.79
N ASP A 340 44.48 25.66 13.84
CA ASP A 340 45.50 24.62 13.61
C ASP A 340 45.90 23.89 14.91
N SER A 341 44.91 23.45 15.70
CA SER A 341 45.10 23.00 17.09
C SER A 341 44.41 21.67 17.40
N THR A 342 44.91 20.95 18.41
CA THR A 342 44.39 19.63 18.81
C THR A 342 44.08 19.59 20.31
N VAL A 343 42.94 18.98 20.66
CA VAL A 343 42.48 18.73 22.03
C VAL A 343 42.39 17.23 22.25
N GLU A 344 43.01 16.72 23.31
CA GLU A 344 42.83 15.35 23.80
C GLU A 344 42.22 15.37 25.20
N LEU A 345 41.09 14.67 25.34
CA LEU A 345 40.22 14.59 26.51
C LEU A 345 40.36 13.23 27.19
N ASN A 346 40.66 13.24 28.48
CA ASN A 346 40.71 12.04 29.30
C ASN A 346 40.28 12.38 30.74
N THR A 347 38.99 12.68 30.91
CA THR A 347 38.42 13.19 32.17
C THR A 347 37.36 12.25 32.73
N THR A 348 37.42 11.96 34.04
CA THR A 348 36.39 11.18 34.74
C THR A 348 35.25 12.04 35.30
N ASP A 349 35.49 13.34 35.46
CA ASP A 349 34.50 14.40 35.69
C ASP A 349 35.03 15.69 35.03
N GLY A 350 34.15 16.53 34.48
CA GLY A 350 34.53 17.88 34.05
C GLY A 350 33.64 18.49 32.97
N ALA A 351 33.43 19.80 33.09
CA ALA A 351 32.72 20.64 32.12
C ALA A 351 33.56 21.01 30.88
N ALA A 352 32.92 21.72 29.95
CA ALA A 352 33.34 22.02 28.59
C ALA A 352 34.78 22.54 28.41
N VAL A 353 35.34 22.26 27.23
CA VAL A 353 36.70 22.69 26.82
C VAL A 353 36.71 24.12 26.29
N PHE A 354 35.60 24.52 25.66
CA PHE A 354 35.38 25.87 25.15
C PHE A 354 34.00 26.31 25.63
N SER A 355 33.98 27.29 26.53
CA SER A 355 32.76 27.93 27.06
C SER A 355 33.02 29.42 27.25
N GLN A 356 32.03 30.23 26.88
CA GLN A 356 32.12 31.68 26.80
C GLN A 356 30.75 32.31 27.06
N ARG A 357 30.61 33.03 28.18
CA ARG A 357 29.35 33.67 28.55
C ARG A 357 29.39 35.17 28.25
N ALA A 358 28.30 35.72 27.71
CA ALA A 358 28.23 37.12 27.29
C ALA A 358 27.45 37.99 28.28
N ILE A 359 27.77 39.28 28.29
CA ILE A 359 26.95 40.33 28.91
C ILE A 359 25.99 40.87 27.83
N ALA A 360 24.76 41.18 28.22
CA ALA A 360 23.59 41.36 27.35
C ALA A 360 23.63 42.48 26.27
N GLU A 361 24.77 43.16 26.05
CA GLU A 361 24.92 44.28 25.12
C GLU A 361 26.10 44.12 24.12
N ALA A 362 26.94 43.08 24.24
CA ALA A 362 28.15 42.90 23.43
C ALA A 362 28.00 41.89 22.29
N SER A 363 28.57 42.18 21.10
CA SER A 363 28.58 41.24 19.96
C SER A 363 29.80 40.29 20.05
N VAL A 364 29.57 39.07 20.54
CA VAL A 364 30.60 38.05 20.71
C VAL A 364 30.68 37.12 19.48
N THR A 365 31.88 36.68 19.10
CA THR A 365 32.13 35.69 18.04
C THR A 365 33.26 34.73 18.41
N LEU A 366 33.03 33.42 18.27
CA LEU A 366 34.04 32.36 18.41
C LEU A 366 34.29 31.69 17.05
N GLU A 367 35.53 31.67 16.57
CA GLU A 367 35.96 31.01 15.33
C GLU A 367 36.89 29.82 15.66
N LEU A 368 36.55 28.61 15.21
CA LEU A 368 37.41 27.41 15.31
C LEU A 368 37.82 26.96 13.89
N GLN A 369 39.10 27.04 13.54
CA GLN A 369 39.63 26.71 12.21
C GLN A 369 40.67 25.57 12.25
N ASN A 370 40.49 24.47 11.50
CA ASN A 370 41.41 23.33 11.51
C ASN A 370 41.64 22.76 12.92
N VAL A 371 40.55 22.49 13.66
CA VAL A 371 40.60 22.03 15.06
C VAL A 371 40.18 20.57 15.17
N VAL A 372 40.95 19.76 15.91
CA VAL A 372 40.65 18.34 16.17
C VAL A 372 40.42 18.12 17.66
N VAL A 373 39.33 17.44 18.03
CA VAL A 373 38.95 17.13 19.42
C VAL A 373 38.73 15.63 19.57
N ASN A 374 39.50 14.97 20.45
CA ASN A 374 39.47 13.52 20.62
C ASN A 374 39.28 13.13 22.09
N GLY A 375 38.47 12.11 22.38
CA GLY A 375 38.46 11.42 23.68
C GLY A 375 37.15 11.46 24.46
N SER A 376 37.16 10.83 25.64
CA SER A 376 35.97 10.45 26.43
C SER A 376 35.79 11.26 27.72
N TYR A 377 34.54 11.47 28.14
CA TYR A 377 34.17 12.10 29.41
C TYR A 377 32.93 11.44 30.04
N SER A 378 32.98 11.09 31.33
CA SER A 378 31.83 10.45 31.99
C SER A 378 30.72 11.42 32.41
N SER A 379 31.05 12.66 32.76
CA SER A 379 30.15 13.55 33.51
C SER A 379 30.52 15.03 33.34
N GLY A 380 29.73 15.77 32.56
CA GLY A 380 29.81 17.22 32.42
C GLY A 380 29.42 17.73 31.03
N PRO A 381 29.18 19.05 30.87
CA PRO A 381 28.77 19.64 29.59
C PRO A 381 29.81 19.46 28.47
N SER A 382 29.28 19.49 27.26
CA SER A 382 29.84 19.10 25.97
C SER A 382 31.28 19.57 25.68
N ALA A 383 31.99 18.83 24.83
CA ALA A 383 33.37 19.13 24.43
C ALA A 383 33.56 20.56 23.88
N VAL A 384 32.50 21.15 23.32
CA VAL A 384 32.32 22.59 23.07
C VAL A 384 30.93 22.94 23.61
N GLY A 385 30.77 23.92 24.52
CA GLY A 385 29.53 24.09 25.29
C GLY A 385 29.34 25.43 26.01
N ASP A 386 28.09 25.91 26.08
CA ASP A 386 27.68 27.21 26.68
C ASP A 386 28.53 28.38 26.15
N ILE A 387 28.20 28.82 24.92
CA ILE A 387 28.85 29.89 24.17
C ILE A 387 27.79 30.88 23.70
N ASP A 388 27.58 31.97 24.45
CA ASP A 388 26.72 33.07 24.04
C ASP A 388 27.36 33.88 22.91
N GLY A 389 26.87 33.73 21.68
CA GLY A 389 27.28 34.61 20.57
C GLY A 389 27.26 33.96 19.20
N ASN A 390 27.91 34.60 18.24
CA ASN A 390 28.11 34.01 16.93
C ASN A 390 29.20 32.93 17.00
N VAL A 391 29.02 31.83 16.27
CA VAL A 391 29.99 30.72 16.27
C VAL A 391 30.29 30.29 14.85
N ILE A 392 31.56 30.24 14.48
CA ILE A 392 32.05 29.90 13.15
C ILE A 392 32.97 28.68 13.27
N LEU A 393 32.54 27.52 12.78
CA LEU A 393 33.33 26.29 12.75
C LEU A 393 33.82 26.05 11.32
N SER A 394 35.13 25.85 11.12
CA SER A 394 35.77 25.66 9.81
C SER A 394 36.78 24.52 9.83
N ASN A 395 36.50 23.42 9.12
CA ASN A 395 37.33 22.21 9.10
C ASN A 395 37.62 21.68 10.52
N VAL A 396 36.56 21.30 11.23
CA VAL A 396 36.61 20.80 12.62
C VAL A 396 36.34 19.30 12.62
N THR A 397 37.07 18.53 13.43
CA THR A 397 36.85 17.09 13.63
C THR A 397 36.68 16.77 15.10
N ILE A 398 35.64 16.00 15.44
CA ILE A 398 35.38 15.46 16.78
C ILE A 398 35.40 13.93 16.70
N SER A 399 36.14 13.23 17.57
CA SER A 399 36.15 11.75 17.53
C SER A 399 36.27 11.04 18.87
N HIS A 400 35.75 9.81 18.91
CA HIS A 400 35.82 8.89 20.07
C HIS A 400 35.16 9.45 21.35
N VAL A 401 34.09 10.24 21.19
CA VAL A 401 33.38 10.88 22.31
C VAL A 401 32.41 9.90 22.95
N GLN A 402 32.84 9.30 24.05
CA GLN A 402 31.98 8.48 24.91
C GLN A 402 31.46 9.31 26.09
N SER A 403 30.12 9.30 26.26
CA SER A 403 29.40 9.74 27.46
C SER A 403 28.92 8.52 28.25
N ASN A 404 28.91 8.60 29.58
CA ASN A 404 28.52 7.50 30.48
C ASN A 404 27.48 7.95 31.52
N GLY A 405 26.22 8.14 31.10
CA GLY A 405 25.08 8.20 32.02
C GLY A 405 24.48 9.57 32.33
N ILE A 406 24.78 10.62 31.55
CA ILE A 406 24.06 11.90 31.60
C ILE A 406 23.78 12.40 30.18
N SER A 407 22.55 12.87 29.96
CA SER A 407 21.97 13.19 28.66
C SER A 407 22.47 14.52 28.05
N GLN A 408 23.73 14.56 27.58
CA GLN A 408 24.32 15.75 26.98
C GLN A 408 25.05 15.46 25.66
N SER A 409 25.07 16.45 24.77
CA SER A 409 25.62 16.39 23.41
C SER A 409 27.15 16.49 23.36
N SER A 410 27.72 16.27 22.17
CA SER A 410 29.16 16.49 21.92
C SER A 410 29.49 17.97 21.65
N LEU A 411 28.54 18.70 21.06
CA LEU A 411 28.58 20.13 20.77
C LEU A 411 27.24 20.75 21.20
N VAL A 412 27.27 21.75 22.09
CA VAL A 412 26.10 22.54 22.51
C VAL A 412 26.39 24.02 22.26
N LEU A 413 25.56 24.67 21.44
CA LEU A 413 25.68 26.11 21.13
C LEU A 413 24.34 26.80 21.41
N GLU A 414 24.38 27.95 22.08
CA GLU A 414 23.17 28.66 22.54
C GLU A 414 23.24 30.14 22.14
N VAL A 415 22.12 30.71 21.68
CA VAL A 415 22.02 32.13 21.25
C VAL A 415 22.88 32.42 19.99
N GLY A 416 22.73 33.63 19.41
CA GLY A 416 23.55 34.12 18.30
C GLY A 416 23.37 33.40 16.95
N SER A 417 24.27 33.66 15.99
CA SER A 417 24.24 33.04 14.65
C SER A 417 25.35 32.01 14.46
N ILE A 418 24.99 30.83 13.96
CA ILE A 418 25.88 29.65 13.90
C ILE A 418 26.23 29.32 12.45
N GLU A 419 27.52 29.34 12.11
CA GLU A 419 28.07 28.95 10.81
C GLU A 419 28.99 27.73 10.97
N ILE A 420 28.75 26.69 10.18
CA ILE A 420 29.53 25.44 10.19
C ILE A 420 29.93 25.09 8.76
N HIS A 421 31.23 25.00 8.54
CA HIS A 421 31.87 24.66 7.27
C HIS A 421 32.82 23.49 7.49
N GLN A 422 32.54 22.32 6.92
CA GLN A 422 33.36 21.11 7.08
C GLN A 422 33.51 20.69 8.55
N LEU A 423 32.49 20.02 9.08
CA LEU A 423 32.52 19.39 10.40
C LEU A 423 32.42 17.87 10.22
N ALA A 424 33.33 17.12 10.84
CA ALA A 424 33.28 15.66 10.87
C ALA A 424 33.17 15.17 12.32
N VAL A 425 32.21 14.28 12.60
CA VAL A 425 32.09 13.60 13.88
C VAL A 425 32.04 12.10 13.68
N VAL A 426 32.97 11.39 14.32
CA VAL A 426 33.23 9.96 14.09
C VAL A 426 33.34 9.21 15.42
N SER A 427 32.52 8.19 15.62
CA SER A 427 32.41 7.43 16.88
C SER A 427 31.97 8.30 18.07
N SER A 428 30.65 8.34 18.30
CA SER A 428 30.06 8.96 19.50
C SER A 428 29.05 8.03 20.18
N SER A 429 28.98 8.10 21.51
CA SER A 429 27.98 7.40 22.33
C SER A 429 27.14 8.35 23.19
N ALA A 430 26.99 9.62 22.78
CA ALA A 430 26.12 10.57 23.46
C ALA A 430 24.66 10.08 23.50
N GLU A 431 23.95 10.32 24.61
CA GLU A 431 22.61 9.76 24.85
C GLU A 431 21.47 10.52 24.15
N SER A 432 21.78 11.55 23.37
CA SER A 432 20.81 12.40 22.66
C SER A 432 21.23 12.71 21.22
N PHE A 433 22.03 13.75 21.02
CA PHE A 433 22.49 14.22 19.71
C PHE A 433 23.96 14.64 19.76
N VAL A 434 24.67 14.52 18.64
CA VAL A 434 26.05 14.98 18.52
C VAL A 434 26.10 16.51 18.58
N ILE A 435 25.29 17.19 17.75
CA ILE A 435 25.15 18.65 17.73
C ILE A 435 23.79 19.03 18.31
N SER A 436 23.75 19.96 19.26
CA SER A 436 22.53 20.57 19.79
C SER A 436 22.64 22.10 19.73
N LEU A 437 21.74 22.74 18.99
CA LEU A 437 21.64 24.20 18.90
C LEU A 437 20.36 24.67 19.62
N SER A 438 20.45 25.67 20.49
CA SER A 438 19.31 26.18 21.29
C SER A 438 19.11 27.69 21.14
N SER A 439 17.88 28.12 20.85
CA SER A 439 17.46 29.54 20.90
C SER A 439 18.27 30.49 20.00
N VAL A 440 18.83 29.94 18.93
CA VAL A 440 19.72 30.63 17.97
C VAL A 440 18.97 31.59 17.04
N GLN A 441 19.66 32.61 16.52
CA GLN A 441 19.11 33.60 15.58
C GLN A 441 19.12 33.11 14.13
N SER A 442 20.20 32.44 13.70
CA SER A 442 20.30 31.85 12.36
C SER A 442 21.30 30.70 12.36
N VAL A 443 21.17 29.79 11.39
CA VAL A 443 22.03 28.60 11.27
C VAL A 443 22.40 28.34 9.82
N THR A 444 23.70 28.18 9.54
CA THR A 444 24.22 27.75 8.24
C THR A 444 25.17 26.57 8.45
N ILE A 445 24.79 25.37 8.01
CA ILE A 445 25.61 24.15 8.07
C ILE A 445 25.94 23.70 6.66
N THR A 446 27.23 23.46 6.38
CA THR A 446 27.74 23.08 5.07
C THR A 446 28.84 22.01 5.23
N GLY A 447 28.66 20.84 4.61
CA GLY A 447 29.68 19.78 4.65
C GLY A 447 29.79 19.11 6.01
N LEU A 448 28.69 18.59 6.56
CA LEU A 448 28.69 17.85 7.82
C LEU A 448 28.78 16.34 7.56
N ILE A 449 29.66 15.64 8.29
CA ILE A 449 29.74 14.18 8.30
C ILE A 449 29.50 13.69 9.73
N CYS A 450 28.54 12.79 9.90
CA CYS A 450 28.23 12.08 11.15
C CYS A 450 28.35 10.58 10.90
N GLN A 451 29.28 9.91 11.59
CA GLN A 451 29.57 8.49 11.36
C GLN A 451 29.71 7.71 12.68
N ASP A 452 29.21 6.47 12.67
CA ASP A 452 29.36 5.47 13.74
C ASP A 452 28.78 5.97 15.09
N LEU A 453 27.50 6.37 15.07
CA LEU A 453 26.78 6.91 16.22
C LEU A 453 25.93 5.83 16.90
N ASN A 454 26.01 5.73 18.23
CA ASN A 454 25.25 4.75 19.00
C ASN A 454 24.54 5.45 20.17
N ASN A 455 23.21 5.34 20.23
CA ASN A 455 22.29 6.15 21.04
C ASN A 455 22.17 7.64 20.61
N SER A 456 23.06 8.16 19.75
CA SER A 456 23.08 9.57 19.33
C SER A 456 22.51 9.82 17.93
N GLY A 457 21.80 10.93 17.74
CA GLY A 457 21.46 11.50 16.42
C GLY A 457 22.53 12.49 15.96
N CYS A 458 22.51 12.90 14.68
CA CYS A 458 23.52 13.82 14.13
C CYS A 458 23.28 15.30 14.54
N ILE A 459 22.10 15.86 14.28
CA ILE A 459 21.78 17.27 14.60
C ILE A 459 20.45 17.38 15.34
N TYR A 460 20.41 18.21 16.39
CA TYR A 460 19.21 18.81 16.96
C TYR A 460 19.29 20.34 16.90
N ILE A 461 18.21 20.99 16.48
CA ILE A 461 18.05 22.45 16.50
C ILE A 461 16.72 22.77 17.17
N GLU A 462 16.75 23.44 18.32
CA GLU A 462 15.55 23.95 19.00
C GLU A 462 15.49 25.48 18.94
N ARG A 463 14.32 26.02 18.56
CA ARG A 463 14.00 27.46 18.59
C ARG A 463 15.01 28.33 17.80
N ALA A 464 15.34 27.93 16.58
CA ALA A 464 15.89 28.90 15.64
C ALA A 464 14.84 29.99 15.37
N ASN A 465 15.23 31.26 15.49
CA ASN A 465 14.35 32.44 15.32
C ASN A 465 14.49 33.11 13.95
N GLY A 466 15.23 32.48 13.04
CA GLY A 466 15.51 32.94 11.70
C GLY A 466 15.94 31.78 10.80
N ASN A 467 16.50 32.10 9.63
CA ASN A 467 16.72 31.10 8.60
C ASN A 467 17.72 30.01 9.02
N VAL A 468 17.39 28.77 8.66
CA VAL A 468 18.22 27.57 8.86
C VAL A 468 18.56 26.98 7.49
N THR A 469 19.81 27.08 7.08
CA THR A 469 20.33 26.45 5.86
C THR A 469 21.22 25.27 6.24
N ILE A 470 20.94 24.08 5.72
CA ILE A 470 21.72 22.87 5.94
C ILE A 470 22.02 22.24 4.58
N SER A 471 23.30 22.02 4.25
CA SER A 471 23.70 21.46 2.96
C SER A 471 24.90 20.52 3.02
N ASN A 472 24.96 19.56 2.09
CA ASN A 472 26.03 18.57 1.98
C ASN A 472 26.24 17.81 3.30
N VAL A 473 25.20 17.11 3.77
CA VAL A 473 25.25 16.35 5.02
C VAL A 473 25.30 14.86 4.72
N THR A 474 26.25 14.13 5.31
CA THR A 474 26.29 12.66 5.27
C THR A 474 26.15 12.10 6.68
N VAL A 475 25.18 11.21 6.88
CA VAL A 475 24.95 10.49 8.14
C VAL A 475 25.03 9.00 7.87
N MET A 476 25.84 8.26 8.63
CA MET A 476 26.03 6.82 8.41
C MET A 476 26.30 6.03 9.69
N ASN A 477 25.89 4.76 9.70
CA ASN A 477 26.02 3.84 10.84
C ASN A 477 25.45 4.43 12.15
N VAL A 478 24.13 4.65 12.19
CA VAL A 478 23.45 5.18 13.39
C VAL A 478 22.51 4.15 13.98
N ASN A 479 22.60 3.93 15.29
CA ASN A 479 21.82 2.90 16.00
C ASN A 479 21.18 3.44 17.30
N LYS A 480 19.95 3.02 17.60
CA LYS A 480 19.27 3.25 18.90
C LYS A 480 18.98 4.72 19.32
N CYS A 481 18.79 5.65 18.39
CA CYS A 481 18.41 7.04 18.70
C CYS A 481 16.96 7.37 18.31
N THR A 482 16.40 8.47 18.82
CA THR A 482 15.09 8.99 18.38
C THR A 482 15.12 9.46 16.92
N CYS A 483 16.13 10.22 16.49
CA CYS A 483 16.34 10.59 15.10
C CYS A 483 17.78 10.31 14.68
N GLY A 484 17.98 9.55 13.59
CA GLY A 484 19.32 9.21 13.11
C GLY A 484 20.06 10.42 12.52
N GLY A 485 19.39 11.16 11.64
CA GLY A 485 19.95 12.32 10.95
C GLY A 485 19.67 13.67 11.62
N ILE A 486 18.79 14.45 11.01
CA ILE A 486 18.57 15.87 11.33
C ILE A 486 17.23 16.03 12.05
N SER A 487 17.22 16.69 13.19
CA SER A 487 16.03 17.02 13.96
C SER A 487 15.91 18.53 14.18
N ILE A 488 14.78 19.14 13.83
CA ILE A 488 14.49 20.57 14.02
C ILE A 488 13.17 20.73 14.77
N SER A 489 13.18 21.45 15.90
CA SER A 489 12.02 21.66 16.76
C SER A 489 11.72 23.16 16.99
N ASN A 490 10.43 23.49 17.19
CA ASN A 490 9.95 24.77 17.75
C ASN A 490 10.53 26.05 17.08
N SER A 491 10.90 25.97 15.79
CA SER A 491 11.67 27.00 15.08
C SER A 491 10.81 27.85 14.14
N SER A 492 11.26 29.07 13.82
CA SER A 492 10.61 30.02 12.91
C SER A 492 11.63 30.69 11.99
N GLY A 493 11.19 31.15 10.80
CA GLY A 493 12.08 31.52 9.69
C GLY A 493 12.14 30.44 8.61
N ASN A 494 12.89 30.63 7.52
CA ASN A 494 12.86 29.67 6.41
C ASN A 494 13.84 28.50 6.64
N LEU A 495 13.38 27.28 6.37
CA LEU A 495 14.21 26.06 6.42
C LEU A 495 14.63 25.65 5.01
N LEU A 496 15.93 25.49 4.78
CA LEU A 496 16.53 25.12 3.49
C LEU A 496 17.48 23.94 3.68
N ILE A 497 17.03 22.73 3.38
CA ILE A 497 17.79 21.48 3.60
C ILE A 497 18.12 20.87 2.23
N ARG A 498 19.41 20.72 1.91
CA ARG A 498 19.86 20.27 0.58
C ARG A 498 20.98 19.24 0.63
N ASP A 499 21.04 18.34 -0.35
CA ASP A 499 22.16 17.40 -0.53
C ASP A 499 22.45 16.59 0.75
N VAL A 500 21.43 15.88 1.24
CA VAL A 500 21.49 15.10 2.48
C VAL A 500 21.50 13.61 2.14
N LYS A 501 22.52 12.89 2.58
CA LYS A 501 22.63 11.44 2.46
C LYS A 501 22.58 10.80 3.84
N VAL A 502 21.73 9.79 4.00
CA VAL A 502 21.56 9.02 5.23
C VAL A 502 21.63 7.53 4.88
N THR A 503 22.48 6.76 5.55
CA THR A 503 22.67 5.33 5.24
C THR A 503 22.91 4.48 6.48
N GLU A 504 22.53 3.20 6.43
CA GLU A 504 22.87 2.20 7.47
C GLU A 504 22.38 2.64 8.86
N ILE A 505 21.06 2.90 8.95
CA ILE A 505 20.39 3.38 10.17
C ILE A 505 19.52 2.27 10.75
N ALA A 506 19.62 2.02 12.06
CA ALA A 506 18.93 0.91 12.71
C ALA A 506 18.25 1.28 14.03
N ASN A 507 17.02 0.79 14.26
CA ASN A 507 16.31 0.88 15.53
C ASN A 507 16.10 2.33 16.01
N VAL A 508 15.43 3.17 15.20
CA VAL A 508 15.21 4.61 15.44
C VAL A 508 13.75 5.03 15.31
N THR A 509 13.34 6.20 15.81
CA THR A 509 12.00 6.73 15.47
C THR A 509 11.97 7.31 14.05
N VAL A 510 12.99 8.10 13.68
CA VAL A 510 13.13 8.68 12.33
C VAL A 510 14.52 8.40 11.78
N GLY A 511 14.61 7.85 10.57
CA GLY A 511 15.88 7.58 9.89
C GLY A 511 16.60 8.85 9.44
N GLY A 512 15.97 9.61 8.54
CA GLY A 512 16.58 10.78 7.90
C GLY A 512 16.33 12.12 8.59
N VAL A 513 15.18 12.76 8.29
CA VAL A 513 14.91 14.15 8.69
C VAL A 513 13.60 14.25 9.48
N LEU A 514 13.67 14.83 10.68
CA LEU A 514 12.54 15.15 11.56
C LEU A 514 12.40 16.68 11.66
N ILE A 515 11.20 17.21 11.35
CA ILE A 515 10.86 18.61 11.61
C ILE A 515 9.55 18.65 12.40
N TYR A 516 9.56 19.29 13.57
CA TYR A 516 8.45 19.27 14.53
C TYR A 516 8.15 20.68 15.06
N ASN A 517 6.88 21.08 15.14
CA ASN A 517 6.45 22.40 15.61
C ASN A 517 7.15 23.58 14.89
N HIS A 518 7.60 23.41 13.64
CA HIS A 518 8.08 24.53 12.85
C HIS A 518 6.90 25.43 12.45
N GLN A 519 7.07 26.75 12.59
CA GLN A 519 6.00 27.74 12.37
C GLN A 519 6.40 28.87 11.42
N SER A 520 5.45 29.27 10.58
CA SER A 520 5.36 30.56 9.86
C SER A 520 6.38 30.88 8.75
N GLY A 521 7.44 30.09 8.56
CA GLY A 521 8.35 30.18 7.42
C GLY A 521 7.98 29.27 6.25
N THR A 522 8.84 29.19 5.22
CA THR A 522 8.77 28.17 4.15
C THR A 522 9.79 27.07 4.38
N ILE A 523 9.47 25.83 3.95
CA ILE A 523 10.38 24.68 4.01
C ILE A 523 10.71 24.19 2.59
N ASP A 524 12.00 24.14 2.25
CA ASP A 524 12.52 23.49 1.03
C ASP A 524 13.48 22.36 1.46
N ILE A 525 13.15 21.12 1.08
CA ILE A 525 14.03 19.96 1.16
C ILE A 525 14.29 19.43 -0.25
N SER A 526 15.56 19.42 -0.68
CA SER A 526 15.95 18.89 -2.00
C SER A 526 17.15 17.93 -1.93
N ARG A 527 17.16 16.90 -2.79
CA ARG A 527 18.26 15.92 -2.90
C ARG A 527 18.54 15.20 -1.56
N LEU A 528 17.50 14.61 -0.98
CA LEU A 528 17.59 13.72 0.19
C LEU A 528 17.61 12.26 -0.27
N ARG A 529 18.62 11.49 0.13
CA ARG A 529 18.69 10.04 -0.08
C ARG A 529 18.80 9.33 1.27
N ALA A 530 17.84 8.45 1.57
CA ALA A 530 17.92 7.54 2.72
C ALA A 530 17.96 6.08 2.24
N SER A 531 18.99 5.34 2.66
CA SER A 531 19.29 3.98 2.20
C SER A 531 19.57 3.02 3.36
N ASN A 532 19.23 1.73 3.22
CA ASN A 532 19.55 0.69 4.21
C ASN A 532 19.03 1.03 5.63
N VAL A 533 17.77 1.48 5.74
CA VAL A 533 17.13 1.83 7.02
C VAL A 533 16.32 0.65 7.56
N VAL A 534 16.54 0.28 8.82
CA VAL A 534 16.02 -0.97 9.42
C VAL A 534 15.35 -0.71 10.77
N ASN A 535 14.16 -1.25 10.99
CA ASN A 535 13.39 -1.12 12.24
C ASN A 535 13.23 0.36 12.67
N ALA A 536 12.72 1.21 11.77
CA ALA A 536 12.40 2.60 12.07
C ALA A 536 10.89 2.81 12.11
N ILE A 537 10.38 3.84 12.81
CA ILE A 537 8.97 4.23 12.58
C ILE A 537 8.88 4.89 11.20
N TYR A 538 9.64 5.96 10.96
CA TYR A 538 9.74 6.62 9.65
C TYR A 538 11.15 6.47 9.07
N GLY A 539 11.29 5.82 7.91
CA GLY A 539 12.58 5.54 7.29
C GLY A 539 13.27 6.77 6.68
N GLY A 540 12.51 7.60 5.97
CA GLY A 540 13.00 8.79 5.27
C GLY A 540 12.79 10.10 6.04
N ILE A 541 11.57 10.63 5.98
CA ILE A 541 11.19 11.96 6.52
C ILE A 541 10.05 11.80 7.54
N CYS A 542 10.04 12.63 8.58
CA CYS A 542 8.86 12.93 9.39
C CYS A 542 8.72 14.46 9.56
N LEU A 543 7.69 15.06 8.95
CA LEU A 543 7.34 16.48 9.14
C LEU A 543 6.05 16.60 9.95
N ASN A 544 6.00 17.52 10.91
CA ASN A 544 4.80 17.94 11.62
C ASN A 544 4.90 19.45 11.90
N THR A 545 4.22 20.28 11.11
CA THR A 545 4.51 21.72 10.97
C THR A 545 3.31 22.54 10.47
N THR A 546 3.31 23.84 10.80
CA THR A 546 2.44 24.88 10.19
C THR A 546 3.32 25.86 9.37
N THR A 547 3.47 25.62 8.07
CA THR A 547 4.35 26.39 7.18
C THR A 547 3.54 27.25 6.20
N ARG A 548 4.13 28.29 5.58
CA ARG A 548 3.47 29.01 4.47
C ARG A 548 3.49 28.20 3.16
N GLY A 549 4.50 27.35 2.99
CA GLY A 549 4.68 26.55 1.79
C GLY A 549 5.77 25.49 1.98
N LEU A 550 5.47 24.27 1.55
CA LEU A 550 6.38 23.12 1.60
C LEU A 550 6.80 22.71 0.19
N ALA A 551 8.11 22.58 -0.03
CA ALA A 551 8.69 22.01 -1.24
C ALA A 551 9.58 20.81 -0.90
N LEU A 552 9.26 19.66 -1.49
CA LEU A 552 10.04 18.44 -1.43
C LEU A 552 10.44 18.02 -2.85
N SER A 553 11.73 17.83 -3.09
CA SER A 553 12.27 17.52 -4.42
C SER A 553 13.47 16.56 -4.39
N ASP A 554 13.64 15.80 -5.47
CA ASP A 554 14.75 14.87 -5.68
C ASP A 554 14.97 13.91 -4.48
N LEU A 555 13.90 13.25 -4.04
CA LEU A 555 13.93 12.32 -2.89
C LEU A 555 14.23 10.89 -3.35
N THR A 556 15.01 10.14 -2.58
CA THR A 556 15.28 8.71 -2.83
C THR A 556 15.21 7.90 -1.54
N PHE A 557 14.34 6.88 -1.52
CA PHE A 557 14.14 5.99 -0.39
C PHE A 557 14.34 4.53 -0.83
N GLU A 558 15.45 3.90 -0.41
CA GLU A 558 15.86 2.58 -0.94
C GLU A 558 16.25 1.55 0.13
N SER A 559 16.05 0.27 -0.18
CA SER A 559 16.58 -0.87 0.58
C SER A 559 16.18 -0.87 2.07
N MET A 560 14.93 -0.51 2.37
CA MET A 560 14.45 -0.34 3.75
C MET A 560 13.67 -1.57 4.25
N SER A 561 13.73 -1.86 5.55
CA SER A 561 12.97 -2.97 6.14
C SER A 561 12.39 -2.67 7.54
N ASN A 562 11.14 -3.08 7.76
CA ASN A 562 10.34 -2.68 8.93
C ASN A 562 10.34 -1.16 9.16
N VAL A 563 9.87 -0.38 8.17
CA VAL A 563 9.70 1.07 8.26
C VAL A 563 8.40 1.54 7.60
N GLU A 564 7.78 2.61 8.08
CA GLU A 564 6.98 3.47 7.19
C GLU A 564 7.95 4.30 6.33
N ILE A 565 7.61 4.64 5.08
CA ILE A 565 8.57 5.31 4.18
C ILE A 565 8.81 6.75 4.66
N GLY A 566 7.75 7.43 5.05
CA GLY A 566 7.83 8.75 5.69
C GLY A 566 6.45 9.36 5.94
N GLY A 567 6.41 10.31 6.88
CA GLY A 567 5.23 11.10 7.21
C GLY A 567 5.42 12.57 6.87
N VAL A 568 4.43 13.17 6.21
CA VAL A 568 4.37 14.60 5.89
C VAL A 568 3.05 15.13 6.44
N TYR A 569 3.08 15.61 7.67
CA TYR A 569 1.91 16.20 8.36
C TYR A 569 2.03 17.73 8.34
N VAL A 570 1.17 18.35 7.55
CA VAL A 570 1.13 19.79 7.32
C VAL A 570 -0.26 20.29 7.70
N MET A 571 -0.40 20.73 8.95
CA MET A 571 -1.67 21.21 9.49
C MET A 571 -1.87 22.70 9.17
N ASP A 572 -3.12 23.13 9.06
CA ASP A 572 -3.63 24.51 9.18
C ASP A 572 -2.68 25.66 8.74
N GLY A 573 -2.94 26.21 7.55
CA GLY A 573 -2.38 27.49 7.09
C GLY A 573 -1.32 27.41 5.99
N THR A 574 -1.00 26.22 5.48
CA THR A 574 -0.14 26.06 4.29
C THR A 574 -0.94 26.21 3.00
N GLU A 575 -0.58 27.21 2.19
CA GLU A 575 -1.26 27.48 0.90
C GLU A 575 -0.96 26.39 -0.13
N LEU A 576 0.30 25.94 -0.19
CA LEU A 576 0.82 25.03 -1.21
C LEU A 576 1.82 24.01 -0.64
N VAL A 577 1.60 22.74 -0.96
CA VAL A 577 2.52 21.62 -0.75
C VAL A 577 2.94 21.08 -2.13
N THR A 578 4.24 21.07 -2.42
CA THR A 578 4.79 20.49 -3.65
C THR A 578 5.71 19.33 -3.31
N ILE A 579 5.48 18.19 -3.97
CA ILE A 579 6.29 16.97 -3.83
C ILE A 579 6.64 16.47 -5.24
N SER A 580 7.93 16.34 -5.52
CA SER A 580 8.45 16.12 -6.88
C SER A 580 9.68 15.21 -6.90
N ASN A 581 9.91 14.53 -8.02
CA ASN A 581 11.09 13.69 -8.28
C ASN A 581 11.39 12.71 -7.12
N VAL A 582 10.40 11.88 -6.75
CA VAL A 582 10.52 10.95 -5.63
C VAL A 582 10.66 9.51 -6.14
N ASP A 583 11.77 8.85 -5.83
CA ASP A 583 11.98 7.43 -6.13
C ASP A 583 11.99 6.58 -4.84
N VAL A 584 11.25 5.47 -4.87
CA VAL A 584 11.02 4.59 -3.73
C VAL A 584 11.16 3.14 -4.19
N HIS A 585 12.17 2.41 -3.73
CA HIS A 585 12.34 1.03 -4.15
C HIS A 585 12.99 0.05 -3.16
N ASP A 586 12.67 -1.24 -3.33
CA ASP A 586 13.19 -2.35 -2.52
C ASP A 586 12.88 -2.18 -1.02
N ILE A 587 11.59 -2.08 -0.69
CA ILE A 587 11.11 -1.85 0.68
C ILE A 587 10.22 -3.01 1.14
N ASN A 588 10.49 -3.53 2.35
CA ASN A 588 9.80 -4.71 2.90
C ASN A 588 9.40 -4.49 4.38
N CYS A 589 8.11 -4.28 4.66
CA CYS A 589 7.63 -3.91 6.00
C CYS A 589 6.63 -4.90 6.56
N SER A 590 6.79 -5.22 7.85
CA SER A 590 5.90 -6.12 8.57
C SER A 590 4.50 -5.55 8.86
N TYR A 591 4.25 -4.26 8.58
CA TYR A 591 2.94 -3.62 8.77
C TYR A 591 2.57 -2.62 7.65
N ILE A 592 3.13 -1.41 7.65
CA ILE A 592 2.83 -0.33 6.69
C ILE A 592 4.12 0.12 6.00
N CYS A 593 4.07 0.29 4.67
CA CYS A 593 5.09 0.89 3.82
C CYS A 593 4.45 2.04 3.00
N SER A 594 4.01 3.12 3.65
CA SER A 594 3.47 4.30 2.96
C SER A 594 4.38 5.51 3.06
N LEU A 595 4.37 6.36 2.03
CA LEU A 595 4.55 7.79 2.20
C LEU A 595 3.18 8.38 2.55
N SER A 596 3.04 8.87 3.78
CA SER A 596 1.76 9.33 4.32
C SER A 596 1.73 10.86 4.35
N ILE A 597 0.82 11.47 3.60
CA ILE A 597 0.72 12.91 3.38
C ILE A 597 -0.62 13.41 3.95
N PHE A 598 -0.56 14.35 4.87
CA PHE A 598 -1.72 15.03 5.46
C PHE A 598 -1.56 16.53 5.22
N CYS A 599 -2.51 17.15 4.51
CA CYS A 599 -2.39 18.57 4.14
C CYS A 599 -3.76 19.23 3.90
N ASP A 600 -3.95 20.44 4.42
CA ASP A 600 -5.26 21.11 4.34
C ASP A 600 -5.45 22.01 3.10
N GLY A 601 -4.35 22.40 2.43
CA GLY A 601 -4.31 23.29 1.27
C GLY A 601 -4.20 22.60 -0.10
N HIS A 602 -3.50 23.22 -1.07
CA HIS A 602 -3.27 22.63 -2.40
C HIS A 602 -2.05 21.69 -2.37
N LEU A 603 -2.24 20.42 -2.74
CA LEU A 603 -1.17 19.44 -2.95
C LEU A 603 -0.88 19.24 -4.44
N ILE A 604 0.39 19.40 -4.83
CA ILE A 604 0.91 18.99 -6.15
C ILE A 604 1.90 17.84 -5.93
N LEU A 605 1.57 16.64 -6.41
CA LEU A 605 2.43 15.46 -6.39
C LEU A 605 2.82 15.07 -7.83
N SER A 606 4.12 15.05 -8.12
CA SER A 606 4.62 14.85 -9.48
C SER A 606 5.87 13.98 -9.56
N GLN A 607 6.11 13.37 -10.74
CA GLN A 607 7.38 12.70 -11.07
C GLN A 607 7.81 11.65 -10.03
N MET A 608 6.88 10.80 -9.60
CA MET A 608 7.11 9.81 -8.54
C MET A 608 7.21 8.40 -9.10
N THR A 609 8.13 7.59 -8.57
CA THR A 609 8.23 6.15 -8.81
C THR A 609 8.18 5.40 -7.49
N VAL A 610 7.34 4.36 -7.42
CA VAL A 610 7.29 3.39 -6.31
C VAL A 610 7.40 1.98 -6.90
N ALA A 611 8.45 1.24 -6.55
CA ALA A 611 8.76 -0.04 -7.19
C ALA A 611 9.25 -1.11 -6.21
N ARG A 612 8.73 -2.35 -6.31
CA ARG A 612 9.19 -3.48 -5.46
C ARG A 612 9.01 -3.19 -3.96
N VAL A 613 7.79 -2.83 -3.56
CA VAL A 613 7.41 -2.63 -2.15
C VAL A 613 6.47 -3.74 -1.72
N VAL A 614 6.80 -4.42 -0.62
CA VAL A 614 6.02 -5.52 -0.04
C VAL A 614 5.62 -5.16 1.38
N SER A 615 4.32 -5.25 1.67
CA SER A 615 3.73 -4.83 2.94
C SER A 615 2.62 -5.75 3.38
N LYS A 616 2.33 -5.79 4.69
CA LYS A 616 1.14 -6.50 5.21
C LYS A 616 -0.14 -5.65 5.18
N VAL A 617 -0.04 -4.33 5.05
CA VAL A 617 -1.21 -3.43 5.07
C VAL A 617 -1.19 -2.46 3.87
N VAL A 618 -0.35 -1.43 3.88
CA VAL A 618 -0.24 -0.43 2.78
C VAL A 618 1.14 -0.50 2.13
N ALA A 619 1.22 -0.47 0.80
CA ALA A 619 2.47 -0.37 0.03
C ALA A 619 2.33 0.72 -1.04
N GLY A 620 2.77 1.95 -0.75
CA GLY A 620 2.66 3.06 -1.70
C GLY A 620 2.54 4.46 -1.06
N VAL A 621 1.48 5.18 -1.40
CA VAL A 621 1.22 6.57 -1.01
C VAL A 621 -0.19 6.69 -0.43
N TYR A 622 -0.27 7.28 0.76
CA TYR A 622 -1.51 7.66 1.41
C TYR A 622 -1.61 9.19 1.43
N VAL A 623 -2.74 9.75 1.01
CA VAL A 623 -3.00 11.20 1.05
C VAL A 623 -4.34 11.44 1.73
N ALA A 624 -4.34 12.27 2.77
CA ALA A 624 -5.56 12.77 3.41
C ALA A 624 -5.60 14.31 3.37
N GLY A 625 -6.76 14.85 3.01
CA GLY A 625 -7.01 16.29 2.94
C GLY A 625 -8.12 16.78 3.85
N SER A 626 -8.29 18.11 3.84
CA SER A 626 -9.48 18.80 4.32
C SER A 626 -10.61 18.73 3.28
N SER A 627 -11.82 19.16 3.64
CA SER A 627 -12.91 19.38 2.67
C SER A 627 -12.66 20.55 1.71
N GLN A 628 -11.50 21.21 1.77
CA GLN A 628 -11.07 22.29 0.87
C GLN A 628 -9.83 21.91 0.03
N ASN A 629 -9.21 20.75 0.28
CA ASN A 629 -7.96 20.34 -0.36
C ASN A 629 -8.12 20.11 -1.88
N VAL A 630 -7.21 20.66 -2.67
CA VAL A 630 -7.09 20.40 -4.11
C VAL A 630 -5.88 19.50 -4.34
N MET A 631 -6.04 18.42 -5.13
CA MET A 631 -4.95 17.48 -5.43
C MET A 631 -4.63 17.43 -6.93
N GLU A 632 -3.42 17.81 -7.31
CA GLU A 632 -2.87 17.60 -8.65
C GLU A 632 -1.83 16.46 -8.63
N LEU A 633 -2.09 15.36 -9.34
CA LEU A 633 -1.25 14.18 -9.43
C LEU A 633 -0.74 14.00 -10.87
N SER A 634 0.57 13.95 -11.10
CA SER A 634 1.13 13.84 -12.46
C SER A 634 2.38 12.95 -12.62
N ASN A 635 2.37 12.10 -13.65
CA ASN A 635 3.48 11.20 -14.01
C ASN A 635 3.96 10.31 -12.84
N ILE A 636 3.01 9.71 -12.11
CA ILE A 636 3.29 8.78 -11.00
C ILE A 636 3.33 7.34 -11.54
N THR A 637 4.39 6.60 -11.26
CA THR A 637 4.58 5.20 -11.67
C THR A 637 4.63 4.30 -10.43
N MET A 638 3.79 3.26 -10.39
CA MET A 638 3.73 2.27 -9.31
C MET A 638 3.87 0.86 -9.87
N LYS A 639 4.85 0.07 -9.40
CA LYS A 639 5.21 -1.20 -10.04
C LYS A 639 5.58 -2.32 -9.06
N SER A 640 4.99 -3.50 -9.24
CA SER A 640 5.32 -4.70 -8.45
C SER A 640 5.18 -4.43 -6.96
N LEU A 641 3.98 -4.01 -6.56
CA LEU A 641 3.62 -3.66 -5.18
C LEU A 641 2.66 -4.72 -4.63
N GLU A 642 2.91 -5.21 -3.41
CA GLU A 642 2.07 -6.20 -2.74
C GLU A 642 1.59 -5.68 -1.38
N GLY A 643 0.27 -5.80 -1.11
CA GLY A 643 -0.33 -5.25 0.12
C GLY A 643 -1.77 -5.70 0.39
N TYR A 644 -2.39 -5.08 1.41
CA TYR A 644 -3.79 -5.32 1.76
C TYR A 644 -4.70 -4.25 1.16
N LEU A 645 -4.35 -2.98 1.34
CA LEU A 645 -5.09 -1.80 0.88
C LEU A 645 -4.58 -1.29 -0.48
N SER A 646 -5.07 -0.12 -0.89
CA SER A 646 -4.66 0.53 -2.15
C SER A 646 -3.24 1.12 -2.07
N PRO A 647 -2.41 0.94 -3.11
CA PRO A 647 -1.11 1.62 -3.23
C PRO A 647 -1.20 3.13 -3.44
N LEU A 648 -2.27 3.65 -4.06
CA LEU A 648 -2.54 5.09 -4.10
C LEU A 648 -3.91 5.33 -3.47
N TYR A 649 -3.92 5.74 -2.21
CA TYR A 649 -5.16 5.99 -1.49
C TYR A 649 -5.30 7.48 -1.17
N LEU A 650 -6.30 8.12 -1.77
CA LEU A 650 -6.66 9.51 -1.51
C LEU A 650 -7.91 9.57 -0.64
N VAL A 651 -7.96 10.50 0.30
CA VAL A 651 -9.08 10.70 1.24
C VAL A 651 -9.38 12.18 1.38
N ASN A 652 -10.66 12.55 1.25
CA ASN A 652 -11.19 13.92 1.38
C ASN A 652 -10.55 14.94 0.42
N SER A 653 -11.16 15.15 -0.74
CA SER A 653 -10.84 16.29 -1.61
C SER A 653 -12.04 16.69 -2.47
N PRO A 654 -12.46 17.97 -2.51
CA PRO A 654 -13.43 18.45 -3.49
C PRO A 654 -13.01 18.26 -4.95
N TYR A 655 -11.71 18.32 -5.28
CA TYR A 655 -11.22 18.20 -6.66
C TYR A 655 -9.86 17.50 -6.74
N VAL A 656 -9.81 16.40 -7.49
CA VAL A 656 -8.60 15.65 -7.80
C VAL A 656 -8.39 15.63 -9.32
N SER A 657 -7.26 16.16 -9.78
CA SER A 657 -6.77 16.03 -11.17
C SER A 657 -5.63 15.02 -11.22
N ALA A 658 -5.86 13.88 -11.88
CA ALA A 658 -4.91 12.79 -12.02
C ALA A 658 -4.52 12.58 -13.49
N ARG A 659 -3.22 12.68 -13.81
CA ARG A 659 -2.73 12.47 -15.19
C ARG A 659 -1.42 11.67 -15.28
N ASP A 660 -1.24 11.02 -16.41
CA ASP A 660 -0.02 10.27 -16.76
C ASP A 660 0.33 9.15 -15.74
N LEU A 661 -0.65 8.63 -14.99
CA LEU A 661 -0.43 7.61 -13.95
C LEU A 661 -0.14 6.24 -14.58
N ARG A 662 0.80 5.46 -14.03
CA ARG A 662 1.22 4.16 -14.59
C ARG A 662 1.34 3.08 -13.51
N PHE A 663 0.38 2.18 -13.44
CA PHE A 663 0.35 1.06 -12.49
C PHE A 663 0.65 -0.26 -13.21
N TYR A 664 1.60 -1.04 -12.67
CA TYR A 664 2.07 -2.30 -13.26
C TYR A 664 2.19 -3.42 -12.22
N SER A 665 1.49 -4.53 -12.43
CA SER A 665 1.59 -5.73 -11.57
C SER A 665 1.37 -5.42 -10.08
N ILE A 666 0.24 -4.78 -9.78
CA ILE A 666 -0.21 -4.49 -8.41
C ILE A 666 -0.97 -5.70 -7.88
N ASN A 667 -0.70 -6.11 -6.63
CA ASN A 667 -1.34 -7.25 -5.98
C ASN A 667 -1.85 -6.84 -4.59
N SER A 668 -3.09 -6.37 -4.52
CA SER A 668 -3.75 -5.93 -3.29
C SER A 668 -4.82 -6.91 -2.83
N THR A 669 -5.03 -7.01 -1.52
CA THR A 669 -5.96 -8.00 -0.94
C THR A 669 -7.42 -7.51 -0.99
N PHE A 670 -7.65 -6.24 -0.69
CA PHE A 670 -8.98 -5.60 -0.61
C PHE A 670 -9.10 -4.25 -1.33
N GLY A 671 -8.03 -3.45 -1.44
CA GLY A 671 -8.06 -2.18 -2.18
C GLY A 671 -7.74 -2.32 -3.67
N ALA A 672 -8.25 -1.41 -4.49
CA ALA A 672 -7.84 -1.28 -5.90
C ALA A 672 -6.43 -0.67 -6.03
N ALA A 673 -5.86 -0.59 -7.24
CA ALA A 673 -4.55 0.05 -7.43
C ALA A 673 -4.54 1.55 -7.12
N PHE A 674 -5.65 2.25 -7.40
CA PHE A 674 -5.91 3.63 -6.96
C PHE A 674 -7.36 3.72 -6.44
N MET A 675 -7.52 4.29 -5.24
CA MET A 675 -8.81 4.58 -4.58
C MET A 675 -8.92 6.07 -4.21
N CYS A 676 -10.13 6.62 -4.28
CA CYS A 676 -10.43 8.01 -3.89
C CYS A 676 -11.68 8.06 -2.99
N TRP A 677 -11.48 8.12 -1.68
CA TRP A 677 -12.55 8.14 -0.67
C TRP A 677 -12.95 9.57 -0.30
N SER A 678 -14.25 9.83 -0.10
CA SER A 678 -14.77 11.19 0.14
C SER A 678 -14.38 12.24 -0.94
N CYS A 679 -14.07 11.81 -2.16
CA CYS A 679 -13.70 12.70 -3.27
C CYS A 679 -14.94 13.30 -3.96
N GLY A 680 -14.88 14.58 -4.34
CA GLY A 680 -16.00 15.35 -4.90
C GLY A 680 -16.11 15.30 -6.44
N LEU A 681 -15.00 15.62 -7.11
CA LEU A 681 -14.81 15.49 -8.55
C LEU A 681 -13.42 14.87 -8.79
N LEU A 682 -13.34 13.86 -9.66
CA LEU A 682 -12.09 13.26 -10.09
C LEU A 682 -11.96 13.26 -11.61
N ASP A 683 -10.91 13.90 -12.14
CA ASP A 683 -10.53 13.86 -13.55
C ASP A 683 -9.29 12.96 -13.73
N LEU A 684 -9.45 11.80 -14.39
CA LEU A 684 -8.36 10.87 -14.69
C LEU A 684 -8.01 10.85 -16.18
N THR A 685 -6.76 11.13 -16.55
CA THR A 685 -6.34 11.26 -17.96
C THR A 685 -5.03 10.55 -18.29
N ASN A 686 -4.87 10.11 -19.54
CA ASN A 686 -3.64 9.55 -20.13
C ASN A 686 -2.94 8.46 -19.27
N SER A 687 -3.72 7.65 -18.55
CA SER A 687 -3.24 6.77 -17.49
C SER A 687 -3.33 5.28 -17.88
N SER A 688 -2.50 4.44 -17.26
CA SER A 688 -2.25 3.07 -17.69
C SER A 688 -2.17 2.12 -16.50
N PHE A 689 -3.14 1.20 -16.40
CA PHE A 689 -3.21 0.19 -15.34
C PHE A 689 -3.10 -1.19 -15.96
N ILE A 690 -2.04 -1.94 -15.66
CA ILE A 690 -1.75 -3.23 -16.30
C ILE A 690 -1.43 -4.30 -15.24
N GLY A 691 -2.24 -5.35 -15.20
CA GLY A 691 -2.07 -6.48 -14.29
C GLY A 691 -2.37 -6.14 -12.83
N CYS A 692 -3.24 -5.16 -12.58
CA CYS A 692 -3.65 -4.74 -11.24
C CYS A 692 -4.72 -5.70 -10.69
N ARG A 693 -4.45 -6.31 -9.53
CA ARG A 693 -5.30 -7.35 -8.95
C ARG A 693 -5.76 -6.96 -7.56
N ASN A 694 -7.07 -7.01 -7.35
CA ASN A 694 -7.71 -6.96 -6.04
C ASN A 694 -8.25 -8.37 -5.74
N LEU A 695 -7.67 -9.08 -4.75
CA LEU A 695 -7.93 -10.51 -4.57
C LEU A 695 -9.35 -10.81 -4.04
N PHE A 696 -9.88 -9.98 -3.16
CA PHE A 696 -11.18 -10.18 -2.50
C PHE A 696 -12.10 -8.96 -2.59
N GLY A 697 -11.56 -7.77 -2.82
CA GLY A 697 -12.34 -6.55 -3.00
C GLY A 697 -12.81 -6.31 -4.43
N ILE A 698 -13.20 -5.06 -4.67
CA ILE A 698 -13.80 -4.54 -5.90
C ILE A 698 -12.82 -3.61 -6.62
N GLY A 699 -12.92 -3.49 -7.95
CA GLY A 699 -12.00 -2.66 -8.73
C GLY A 699 -10.58 -3.25 -8.79
N GLY A 700 -10.20 -3.83 -9.93
CA GLY A 700 -8.84 -4.38 -10.07
C GLY A 700 -7.77 -3.29 -10.13
N ALA A 701 -8.09 -2.19 -10.80
CA ALA A 701 -7.26 -1.00 -10.96
C ALA A 701 -7.86 0.22 -10.23
N LEU A 702 -9.17 0.43 -10.29
CA LEU A 702 -9.85 1.60 -9.73
C LEU A 702 -11.09 1.19 -8.92
N ASP A 703 -11.23 1.77 -7.73
CA ASP A 703 -12.41 1.64 -6.87
C ASP A 703 -12.81 3.02 -6.35
N PHE A 704 -14.06 3.39 -6.63
CA PHE A 704 -14.68 4.65 -6.25
C PHE A 704 -15.91 4.44 -5.35
N THR A 705 -15.87 3.45 -4.46
CA THR A 705 -16.82 3.35 -3.35
C THR A 705 -16.50 4.35 -2.23
N GLY A 706 -17.55 4.78 -1.53
CA GLY A 706 -17.43 5.51 -0.26
C GLY A 706 -17.27 7.02 -0.37
N SER A 707 -18.34 7.73 -0.72
CA SER A 707 -18.41 9.18 -0.48
C SER A 707 -19.83 9.73 -0.30
N GLY A 708 -20.77 9.39 -1.19
CA GLY A 708 -22.02 10.16 -1.35
C GLY A 708 -21.81 11.59 -1.87
N ASN A 709 -20.55 11.97 -2.15
CA ASN A 709 -20.10 13.30 -2.57
C ASN A 709 -19.49 13.29 -3.98
N LEU A 710 -19.23 12.12 -4.58
CA LEU A 710 -18.66 11.99 -5.91
C LEU A 710 -19.68 12.40 -6.98
N THR A 711 -19.77 13.70 -7.22
CA THR A 711 -20.71 14.30 -8.17
C THR A 711 -20.37 13.98 -9.62
N SER A 712 -19.07 13.97 -9.96
CA SER A 712 -18.60 13.69 -11.32
C SER A 712 -17.27 12.97 -11.35
N LEU A 713 -17.15 12.01 -12.29
CA LEU A 713 -15.94 11.23 -12.53
C LEU A 713 -15.62 11.22 -14.02
N THR A 714 -14.57 11.92 -14.44
CA THR A 714 -14.10 11.91 -15.83
C THR A 714 -12.96 10.91 -15.98
N CYS A 715 -12.99 10.07 -17.02
CA CYS A 715 -11.86 9.20 -17.36
C CYS A 715 -11.59 9.26 -18.87
N GLN A 716 -10.39 9.71 -19.29
CA GLN A 716 -10.06 9.91 -20.70
C GLN A 716 -8.72 9.30 -21.12
N TYR A 717 -8.64 8.82 -22.37
CA TYR A 717 -7.40 8.36 -23.03
C TYR A 717 -6.59 7.34 -22.21
N SER A 718 -7.27 6.54 -21.39
CA SER A 718 -6.65 5.67 -20.38
C SER A 718 -6.90 4.19 -20.67
N GLN A 719 -5.96 3.34 -20.27
CA GLN A 719 -5.97 1.91 -20.57
C GLN A 719 -5.93 1.04 -19.31
N PHE A 720 -6.65 -0.08 -19.37
CA PHE A 720 -6.85 -1.04 -18.30
C PHE A 720 -6.70 -2.45 -18.87
N GLN A 721 -5.61 -3.14 -18.54
CA GLN A 721 -5.27 -4.41 -19.16
C GLN A 721 -4.97 -5.51 -18.14
N PHE A 722 -5.56 -6.69 -18.29
CA PHE A 722 -5.32 -7.87 -17.43
C PHE A 722 -5.57 -7.64 -15.93
N CYS A 723 -6.37 -6.63 -15.57
CA CYS A 723 -6.75 -6.38 -14.19
C CYS A 723 -7.78 -7.41 -13.72
N SER A 724 -7.87 -7.66 -12.40
CA SER A 724 -8.88 -8.57 -11.87
C SER A 724 -9.39 -8.22 -10.47
N ALA A 725 -10.69 -8.46 -10.22
CA ALA A 725 -11.35 -8.21 -8.94
C ALA A 725 -12.46 -9.23 -8.64
N LEU A 726 -13.11 -9.13 -7.47
CA LEU A 726 -14.38 -9.84 -7.22
C LEU A 726 -15.49 -9.31 -8.16
N ILE A 727 -15.61 -7.99 -8.24
CA ILE A 727 -16.56 -7.22 -9.07
C ILE A 727 -15.80 -6.01 -9.65
N GLY A 728 -16.09 -5.62 -10.89
CA GLY A 728 -15.40 -4.50 -11.55
C GLY A 728 -13.95 -4.86 -11.86
N GLY A 729 -13.74 -5.78 -12.81
CA GLY A 729 -12.45 -6.45 -13.03
C GLY A 729 -11.29 -5.47 -13.30
N ALA A 730 -11.55 -4.33 -13.92
CA ALA A 730 -10.67 -3.17 -13.89
C ALA A 730 -11.18 -2.04 -12.98
N MET A 731 -12.47 -1.72 -13.02
CA MET A 731 -13.03 -0.53 -12.40
C MET A 731 -14.36 -0.82 -11.69
N TYR A 732 -14.50 -0.29 -10.48
CA TYR A 732 -15.78 -0.18 -9.77
C TYR A 732 -16.16 1.31 -9.63
N VAL A 733 -17.40 1.64 -9.96
CA VAL A 733 -17.93 3.02 -9.96
C VAL A 733 -19.17 3.07 -9.08
N SER A 734 -19.16 3.89 -8.03
CA SER A 734 -20.33 4.14 -7.19
C SER A 734 -20.54 5.63 -7.00
N ASN A 735 -21.47 6.19 -7.77
CA ASN A 735 -21.86 7.59 -7.68
C ASN A 735 -23.37 7.76 -7.83
N GLN A 736 -24.14 7.27 -6.86
CA GLN A 736 -25.60 7.47 -6.78
C GLN A 736 -25.96 8.95 -7.04
N TRP A 737 -26.82 9.18 -8.04
CA TRP A 737 -27.21 10.51 -8.57
C TRP A 737 -26.10 11.36 -9.24
N GLY A 738 -24.85 10.88 -9.32
CA GLY A 738 -23.74 11.53 -10.02
C GLY A 738 -23.68 11.22 -11.52
N TYR A 739 -22.66 11.75 -12.20
CA TYR A 739 -22.40 11.53 -13.63
C TYR A 739 -20.94 11.12 -13.91
N SER A 740 -20.75 9.93 -14.50
CA SER A 740 -19.46 9.40 -14.91
C SER A 740 -19.28 9.53 -16.43
N ASN A 741 -18.18 10.14 -16.88
CA ASN A 741 -17.91 10.46 -18.28
C ASN A 741 -16.61 9.82 -18.77
N PHE A 742 -16.72 8.67 -19.43
CA PHE A 742 -15.59 7.85 -19.87
C PHE A 742 -15.41 7.97 -21.38
N SER A 743 -14.24 8.39 -21.86
CA SER A 743 -14.01 8.56 -23.30
C SER A 743 -12.65 8.08 -23.78
N SER A 744 -12.63 7.47 -24.97
CA SER A 744 -11.39 6.97 -25.61
C SER A 744 -10.61 5.97 -24.73
N LEU A 745 -11.32 5.13 -23.96
CA LEU A 745 -10.72 4.15 -23.05
C LEU A 745 -10.47 2.80 -23.74
N TYR A 746 -9.47 2.05 -23.25
CA TYR A 746 -9.16 0.70 -23.72
C TYR A 746 -9.12 -0.31 -22.56
N PHE A 747 -10.08 -1.24 -22.54
CA PHE A 747 -10.19 -2.32 -21.56
C PHE A 747 -9.90 -3.67 -22.23
N TYR A 748 -8.75 -4.27 -21.94
CA TYR A 748 -8.33 -5.54 -22.54
C TYR A 748 -8.11 -6.67 -21.52
N GLY A 749 -8.82 -7.78 -21.67
CA GLY A 749 -8.54 -9.02 -20.93
C GLY A 749 -8.74 -8.93 -19.41
N ASN A 750 -9.56 -7.99 -18.93
CA ASN A 750 -9.84 -7.83 -17.50
C ASN A 750 -10.86 -8.87 -17.02
N VAL A 751 -10.79 -9.27 -15.74
CA VAL A 751 -11.57 -10.39 -15.19
C VAL A 751 -12.22 -10.05 -13.85
N ALA A 752 -13.55 -10.04 -13.80
CA ALA A 752 -14.30 -10.09 -12.55
C ALA A 752 -14.64 -11.54 -12.19
N LYS A 753 -14.70 -11.87 -10.90
CA LYS A 753 -15.22 -13.17 -10.43
C LYS A 753 -16.76 -13.23 -10.43
N LYS A 754 -17.45 -12.09 -10.47
CA LYS A 754 -18.91 -11.97 -10.48
C LYS A 754 -19.42 -11.10 -11.62
N GLN A 755 -19.34 -9.77 -11.50
CA GLN A 755 -19.99 -8.85 -12.43
C GLN A 755 -19.03 -7.77 -12.92
N GLY A 756 -19.23 -7.33 -14.17
CA GLY A 756 -18.50 -6.21 -14.76
C GLY A 756 -17.04 -6.53 -15.02
N GLY A 757 -16.77 -7.35 -16.05
CA GLY A 757 -15.42 -7.88 -16.30
C GLY A 757 -14.38 -6.80 -16.58
N ALA A 758 -14.79 -5.67 -17.15
CA ALA A 758 -14.02 -4.43 -17.12
C ALA A 758 -14.57 -3.44 -16.09
N ILE A 759 -15.84 -3.05 -16.21
CA ILE A 759 -16.49 -2.04 -15.35
C ILE A 759 -17.72 -2.65 -14.68
N LEU A 760 -17.89 -2.43 -13.37
CA LEU A 760 -19.23 -2.38 -12.76
C LEU A 760 -19.55 -0.95 -12.31
N SER A 761 -20.80 -0.54 -12.53
CA SER A 761 -21.43 0.63 -11.90
C SER A 761 -22.68 0.17 -11.16
N ASP A 762 -22.76 0.49 -9.86
CA ASP A 762 -23.86 0.10 -8.94
C ASP A 762 -24.89 1.22 -8.70
N GLY A 763 -24.80 2.27 -9.52
CA GLY A 763 -25.58 3.49 -9.46
C GLY A 763 -24.88 4.62 -10.20
N GLY A 764 -25.55 5.77 -10.29
CA GLY A 764 -25.13 6.92 -11.08
C GLY A 764 -25.44 6.80 -12.57
N ASN A 765 -25.27 7.91 -13.28
CA ASN A 765 -25.32 7.91 -14.73
C ASN A 765 -23.93 7.60 -15.30
N LEU A 766 -23.85 6.67 -16.25
CA LEU A 766 -22.58 6.22 -16.83
C LEU A 766 -22.56 6.45 -18.34
N GLY A 767 -21.78 7.44 -18.79
CA GLY A 767 -21.51 7.70 -20.20
C GLY A 767 -20.18 7.09 -20.66
N VAL A 768 -20.21 6.31 -21.74
CA VAL A 768 -19.05 5.62 -22.33
C VAL A 768 -18.97 5.90 -23.82
N TYR A 769 -17.96 6.66 -24.21
CA TYR A 769 -17.80 7.24 -25.55
C TYR A 769 -16.53 6.73 -26.23
N LYS A 770 -16.61 6.35 -27.52
CA LYS A 770 -15.45 6.06 -28.39
C LYS A 770 -14.45 5.05 -27.80
N SER A 771 -14.94 4.15 -26.94
CA SER A 771 -14.11 3.27 -26.11
C SER A 771 -14.14 1.82 -26.61
N VAL A 772 -13.12 1.03 -26.25
CA VAL A 772 -12.94 -0.34 -26.74
C VAL A 772 -12.78 -1.31 -25.57
N PHE A 773 -13.65 -2.33 -25.53
CA PHE A 773 -13.67 -3.38 -24.53
C PHE A 773 -13.44 -4.73 -25.23
N GLU A 774 -12.24 -5.28 -25.11
CA GLU A 774 -11.86 -6.56 -25.74
C GLU A 774 -11.52 -7.66 -24.71
N ARG A 775 -12.08 -8.87 -24.91
CA ARG A 775 -11.75 -10.11 -24.15
C ARG A 775 -11.92 -10.04 -22.63
N ASN A 776 -12.72 -9.11 -22.13
CA ASN A 776 -13.03 -9.01 -20.71
C ASN A 776 -14.03 -10.11 -20.31
N SER A 777 -14.03 -10.52 -19.04
CA SER A 777 -14.83 -11.67 -18.57
C SER A 777 -15.36 -11.56 -17.14
N ALA A 778 -16.54 -12.14 -16.91
CA ALA A 778 -17.28 -12.14 -15.65
C ALA A 778 -18.26 -13.34 -15.57
N ASP A 779 -19.03 -13.47 -14.48
CA ASP A 779 -20.27 -14.26 -14.52
C ASP A 779 -21.40 -13.50 -15.23
N SER A 780 -21.50 -12.16 -15.08
CA SER A 780 -22.40 -11.30 -15.88
C SER A 780 -21.78 -9.96 -16.27
N GLY A 781 -22.13 -9.42 -17.44
CA GLY A 781 -21.60 -8.15 -17.96
C GLY A 781 -20.11 -8.24 -18.28
N GLY A 782 -19.76 -8.95 -19.36
CA GLY A 782 -18.37 -9.35 -19.64
C GLY A 782 -17.42 -8.17 -19.83
N ALA A 783 -17.91 -7.09 -20.43
CA ALA A 783 -17.28 -5.78 -20.39
C ALA A 783 -17.89 -4.91 -19.28
N ILE A 784 -19.20 -4.64 -19.35
CA ILE A 784 -19.90 -3.73 -18.43
C ILE A 784 -21.07 -4.45 -17.76
N ALA A 785 -21.15 -4.36 -16.44
CA ALA A 785 -22.37 -4.58 -15.69
C ALA A 785 -22.86 -3.24 -15.12
N PHE A 786 -24.15 -2.98 -15.23
CA PHE A 786 -24.79 -1.75 -14.76
C PHE A 786 -26.00 -2.14 -13.90
N GLU A 787 -26.02 -1.69 -12.64
CA GLU A 787 -27.06 -2.05 -11.66
C GLU A 787 -27.88 -0.83 -11.20
N PRO A 788 -28.46 -0.03 -12.12
CA PRO A 788 -29.02 1.29 -11.84
C PRO A 788 -30.30 1.28 -10.99
N LEU A 789 -30.47 2.37 -10.25
CA LEU A 789 -31.74 2.79 -9.66
C LEU A 789 -32.68 3.36 -10.74
N VAL A 790 -33.86 3.85 -10.33
CA VAL A 790 -34.80 4.52 -11.24
C VAL A 790 -34.21 5.85 -11.73
N GLU A 791 -34.53 6.25 -12.96
CA GLU A 791 -34.05 7.46 -13.66
C GLU A 791 -32.56 7.43 -14.11
N GLU A 792 -31.70 6.66 -13.45
CA GLU A 792 -30.29 6.49 -13.84
C GLU A 792 -30.14 5.83 -15.22
N THR A 793 -29.11 6.23 -15.98
CA THR A 793 -28.97 5.89 -17.41
C THR A 793 -27.54 5.52 -17.82
N LEU A 794 -27.41 4.45 -18.60
CA LEU A 794 -26.17 4.05 -19.29
C LEU A 794 -26.15 4.57 -20.73
N VAL A 795 -25.16 5.38 -21.10
CA VAL A 795 -24.96 5.85 -22.48
C VAL A 795 -23.75 5.15 -23.08
N LEU A 796 -23.92 4.45 -24.21
CA LEU A 796 -22.86 3.79 -24.96
C LEU A 796 -22.80 4.35 -26.39
N GLU A 797 -21.80 5.17 -26.71
CA GLU A 797 -21.70 5.84 -28.01
C GLU A 797 -20.35 5.59 -28.71
N ASP A 798 -20.36 5.37 -30.03
CA ASP A 798 -19.17 5.13 -30.89
C ASP A 798 -18.23 4.00 -30.40
N SER A 799 -18.72 3.10 -29.55
CA SER A 799 -17.89 2.18 -28.76
C SER A 799 -17.90 0.74 -29.30
N LYS A 800 -16.88 -0.05 -28.95
CA LYS A 800 -16.66 -1.41 -29.47
C LYS A 800 -16.52 -2.43 -28.35
N PHE A 801 -17.29 -3.50 -28.43
CA PHE A 801 -17.30 -4.61 -27.51
C PHE A 801 -16.95 -5.89 -28.27
N LEU A 802 -15.74 -6.41 -28.05
CA LEU A 802 -15.08 -7.41 -28.89
C LEU A 802 -14.71 -8.67 -28.10
N ASN A 803 -15.24 -9.84 -28.46
CA ASN A 803 -14.84 -11.15 -27.91
C ASN A 803 -14.94 -11.27 -26.35
N ASN A 804 -15.81 -10.49 -25.69
CA ASN A 804 -16.01 -10.59 -24.24
C ASN A 804 -16.83 -11.85 -23.88
N LEU A 805 -16.65 -12.41 -22.68
CA LEU A 805 -17.12 -13.75 -22.31
C LEU A 805 -17.74 -13.79 -20.90
N VAL A 806 -18.95 -14.34 -20.76
CA VAL A 806 -19.59 -14.52 -19.44
C VAL A 806 -20.15 -15.92 -19.16
N SER A 807 -20.20 -16.28 -17.88
CA SER A 807 -20.71 -17.58 -17.40
C SER A 807 -22.24 -17.62 -17.21
N SER A 808 -22.90 -16.46 -17.18
CA SER A 808 -24.35 -16.25 -17.16
C SER A 808 -24.79 -15.29 -18.28
N ASP A 809 -24.85 -13.98 -18.03
CA ASP A 809 -25.68 -13.04 -18.83
C ASP A 809 -24.95 -11.76 -19.27
N GLY A 810 -25.23 -11.29 -20.49
CA GLY A 810 -24.66 -10.06 -21.04
C GLY A 810 -23.19 -10.22 -21.43
N GLY A 811 -22.92 -10.91 -22.54
CA GLY A 811 -21.57 -11.28 -22.97
C GLY A 811 -20.62 -10.10 -23.14
N ALA A 812 -21.13 -8.94 -23.58
CA ALA A 812 -20.45 -7.66 -23.37
C ALA A 812 -21.12 -6.82 -22.28
N VAL A 813 -22.43 -6.53 -22.42
CA VAL A 813 -23.13 -5.60 -21.53
C VAL A 813 -24.32 -6.28 -20.86
N ALA A 814 -24.44 -6.10 -19.55
CA ALA A 814 -25.60 -6.49 -18.77
C ALA A 814 -26.20 -5.27 -18.06
N ASN A 815 -27.41 -4.86 -18.45
CA ASN A 815 -28.25 -3.99 -17.63
C ASN A 815 -29.00 -4.89 -16.63
N LEU A 816 -28.74 -4.73 -15.33
CA LEU A 816 -29.25 -5.59 -14.26
C LEU A 816 -30.24 -4.86 -13.34
N GLY A 817 -30.23 -3.53 -13.35
CA GLY A 817 -31.12 -2.68 -12.55
C GLY A 817 -32.39 -2.24 -13.27
N VAL A 818 -33.02 -1.18 -12.75
CA VAL A 818 -34.31 -0.65 -13.23
C VAL A 818 -34.20 0.64 -14.05
N GLY A 819 -33.00 1.20 -14.15
CA GLY A 819 -32.67 2.33 -15.02
C GLY A 819 -32.63 2.00 -16.52
N ASN A 820 -32.28 3.02 -17.30
CA ASN A 820 -32.43 3.05 -18.75
C ASN A 820 -31.08 2.93 -19.48
N TYR A 821 -31.12 2.74 -20.79
CA TYR A 821 -29.91 2.86 -21.62
C TYR A 821 -30.16 3.61 -22.94
N SER A 822 -29.10 4.23 -23.45
CA SER A 822 -29.01 4.83 -24.78
C SER A 822 -27.75 4.30 -25.46
N VAL A 823 -27.91 3.38 -26.41
CA VAL A 823 -26.83 2.75 -27.16
C VAL A 823 -26.86 3.27 -28.59
N HIS A 824 -25.76 3.86 -29.06
CA HIS A 824 -25.69 4.52 -30.36
C HIS A 824 -24.36 4.26 -31.09
N ARG A 825 -24.42 4.06 -32.42
CA ARG A 825 -23.25 3.87 -33.32
C ARG A 825 -22.19 2.87 -32.83
N SER A 826 -22.60 1.86 -32.06
CA SER A 826 -21.69 0.95 -31.34
C SER A 826 -21.66 -0.45 -31.95
N LEU A 827 -20.55 -1.16 -31.76
CA LEU A 827 -20.29 -2.50 -32.33
C LEU A 827 -20.17 -3.55 -31.22
N PHE A 828 -21.00 -4.59 -31.28
CA PHE A 828 -20.96 -5.78 -30.44
C PHE A 828 -20.55 -6.97 -31.32
N TYR A 829 -19.29 -7.38 -31.24
CA TYR A 829 -18.73 -8.43 -32.09
C TYR A 829 -18.19 -9.62 -31.28
N ARG A 830 -18.61 -10.84 -31.63
CA ARG A 830 -18.10 -12.10 -31.06
C ARG A 830 -18.20 -12.26 -29.54
N ASN A 831 -19.07 -11.50 -28.89
CA ASN A 831 -19.28 -11.63 -27.44
C ASN A 831 -20.11 -12.89 -27.15
N VAL A 832 -19.82 -13.54 -26.02
CA VAL A 832 -20.35 -14.86 -25.67
C VAL A 832 -20.96 -14.81 -24.28
N ALA A 833 -22.27 -15.01 -24.20
CA ALA A 833 -22.97 -15.37 -22.96
C ALA A 833 -23.21 -16.87 -22.90
N ARG A 834 -23.33 -17.41 -21.69
CA ARG A 834 -23.74 -18.80 -21.51
C ARG A 834 -25.26 -18.95 -21.52
N VAL A 835 -25.98 -17.94 -21.01
CA VAL A 835 -27.43 -17.97 -20.84
C VAL A 835 -28.09 -16.90 -21.73
N HIS A 836 -28.27 -15.66 -21.27
CA HIS A 836 -28.99 -14.62 -22.02
C HIS A 836 -28.07 -13.51 -22.57
N GLY A 837 -28.38 -12.98 -23.75
CA GLY A 837 -27.82 -11.71 -24.25
C GLY A 837 -26.34 -11.77 -24.61
N GLY A 838 -26.02 -12.38 -25.76
CA GLY A 838 -24.62 -12.62 -26.15
C GLY A 838 -23.83 -11.33 -26.40
N GLY A 839 -24.42 -10.35 -27.09
CA GLY A 839 -23.93 -8.97 -27.10
C GLY A 839 -24.42 -8.20 -25.87
N PHE A 840 -25.74 -8.03 -25.76
CA PHE A 840 -26.39 -7.22 -24.72
C PHE A 840 -27.50 -8.00 -24.01
N PHE A 841 -27.51 -7.97 -22.68
CA PHE A 841 -28.61 -8.44 -21.85
C PHE A 841 -29.31 -7.25 -21.20
N ASP A 842 -30.60 -7.10 -21.45
CA ASP A 842 -31.45 -6.18 -20.71
C ASP A 842 -32.33 -6.94 -19.70
N GLY A 843 -31.99 -6.79 -18.42
CA GLY A 843 -32.57 -7.53 -17.31
C GLY A 843 -33.68 -6.80 -16.54
N ASN A 844 -34.12 -5.61 -16.99
CA ASN A 844 -35.08 -4.71 -16.32
C ASN A 844 -36.54 -5.26 -16.25
N GLY A 845 -36.69 -6.49 -15.78
CA GLY A 845 -37.92 -7.30 -15.83
C GLY A 845 -38.87 -7.08 -14.66
N TYR A 846 -39.15 -5.83 -14.28
CA TYR A 846 -40.16 -5.56 -13.26
C TYR A 846 -41.58 -5.73 -13.82
N ILE A 847 -42.51 -6.26 -13.02
CA ILE A 847 -43.89 -6.58 -13.46
C ILE A 847 -44.71 -5.31 -13.78
N ASP A 848 -44.30 -4.19 -13.19
CA ASP A 848 -44.94 -2.87 -13.22
C ASP A 848 -43.99 -1.87 -13.91
N CYS A 849 -44.25 -1.58 -15.19
CA CYS A 849 -43.30 -0.93 -16.11
C CYS A 849 -43.08 0.55 -15.83
N LYS A 850 -42.07 0.84 -15.00
CA LYS A 850 -41.66 2.20 -14.59
C LYS A 850 -40.40 2.72 -15.29
N ALA A 851 -39.78 1.91 -16.15
CA ALA A 851 -38.67 2.34 -16.99
C ALA A 851 -39.14 3.33 -18.07
N ASN A 852 -38.30 4.32 -18.36
CA ASN A 852 -38.48 5.22 -19.50
C ASN A 852 -38.09 4.50 -20.81
N LEU A 853 -38.21 5.19 -21.94
CA LEU A 853 -37.80 4.64 -23.23
C LEU A 853 -36.28 4.37 -23.24
N SER A 854 -35.89 3.10 -23.24
CA SER A 854 -34.51 2.69 -23.52
C SER A 854 -34.32 2.54 -25.04
N LEU A 855 -33.18 3.03 -25.54
CA LEU A 855 -32.96 3.26 -26.97
C LEU A 855 -31.69 2.55 -27.44
N LEU A 856 -31.79 1.82 -28.56
CA LEU A 856 -30.66 1.19 -29.24
C LEU A 856 -30.72 1.57 -30.72
N THR A 857 -29.76 2.37 -31.20
CA THR A 857 -29.80 2.98 -32.54
C THR A 857 -28.49 2.84 -33.30
N SER A 858 -28.60 2.73 -34.64
CA SER A 858 -27.45 2.78 -35.57
C SER A 858 -26.29 1.81 -35.23
N SER A 859 -26.57 0.71 -34.53
CA SER A 859 -25.57 -0.16 -33.91
C SER A 859 -25.53 -1.55 -34.56
N VAL A 860 -24.43 -2.26 -34.41
CA VAL A 860 -24.17 -3.55 -35.08
C VAL A 860 -23.88 -4.65 -34.06
N PHE A 861 -24.62 -5.75 -34.16
CA PHE A 861 -24.45 -6.97 -33.38
C PHE A 861 -24.07 -8.10 -34.34
N ASP A 862 -22.79 -8.45 -34.40
CA ASP A 862 -22.26 -9.44 -35.35
C ASP A 862 -21.59 -10.64 -34.65
N ASN A 863 -21.97 -11.85 -35.04
CA ASN A 863 -21.34 -13.12 -34.64
C ASN A 863 -21.31 -13.36 -33.11
N ASN A 864 -22.22 -12.78 -32.34
CA ASN A 864 -22.33 -13.02 -30.89
C ASN A 864 -23.02 -14.37 -30.60
N THR A 865 -22.86 -14.92 -29.40
CA THR A 865 -23.38 -16.24 -29.00
C THR A 865 -24.05 -16.21 -27.63
N ALA A 866 -25.17 -16.91 -27.47
CA ALA A 866 -25.83 -17.12 -26.18
C ALA A 866 -26.62 -18.45 -26.17
N GLN A 867 -27.21 -18.84 -25.04
CA GLN A 867 -28.31 -19.80 -25.07
C GLN A 867 -29.57 -19.15 -25.67
N GLN A 868 -29.88 -17.91 -25.27
CA GLN A 868 -31.03 -17.15 -25.79
C GLN A 868 -30.70 -15.68 -26.07
N GLY A 869 -31.26 -15.13 -27.16
CA GLY A 869 -31.04 -13.72 -27.54
C GLY A 869 -29.57 -13.42 -27.84
N ALA A 870 -28.99 -14.12 -28.82
CA ALA A 870 -27.53 -14.14 -28.96
C ALA A 870 -26.93 -12.80 -29.42
N GLY A 871 -27.66 -12.00 -30.19
CA GLY A 871 -27.35 -10.57 -30.32
C GLY A 871 -27.77 -9.81 -29.06
N MET A 872 -29.07 -9.80 -28.77
CA MET A 872 -29.64 -9.16 -27.59
C MET A 872 -30.78 -9.99 -26.98
N PHE A 873 -30.84 -10.01 -25.65
CA PHE A 873 -32.00 -10.52 -24.90
C PHE A 873 -32.70 -9.37 -24.19
N ILE A 874 -34.03 -9.34 -24.32
CA ILE A 874 -34.91 -8.30 -23.80
C ILE A 874 -35.82 -8.92 -22.73
N ARG A 875 -35.60 -8.55 -21.46
CA ARG A 875 -36.56 -8.73 -20.36
C ARG A 875 -37.24 -7.42 -19.96
N GLY A 876 -36.62 -6.28 -20.25
CA GLY A 876 -37.17 -4.96 -20.00
C GLY A 876 -38.31 -4.56 -20.92
N CYS A 877 -39.06 -3.55 -20.47
CA CYS A 877 -40.13 -2.92 -21.22
C CYS A 877 -39.74 -1.50 -21.66
N ASN A 878 -40.48 -0.97 -22.64
CA ASN A 878 -40.27 0.34 -23.25
C ASN A 878 -38.90 0.45 -23.94
N ILE A 879 -38.57 -0.53 -24.78
CA ILE A 879 -37.33 -0.54 -25.58
C ILE A 879 -37.65 -0.21 -27.05
N SER A 880 -36.90 0.71 -27.67
CA SER A 880 -36.87 0.86 -29.12
C SER A 880 -35.50 0.50 -29.69
N VAL A 881 -35.49 -0.45 -30.62
CA VAL A 881 -34.32 -0.88 -31.40
C VAL A 881 -34.50 -0.36 -32.82
N GLU A 882 -33.75 0.68 -33.21
CA GLU A 882 -33.93 1.37 -34.50
C GLU A 882 -32.66 1.41 -35.37
N ASP A 883 -32.84 1.42 -36.69
CA ASP A 883 -31.77 1.64 -37.70
C ASP A 883 -30.50 0.79 -37.51
N SER A 884 -30.64 -0.39 -36.89
CA SER A 884 -29.54 -1.24 -36.40
C SER A 884 -29.45 -2.56 -37.16
N THR A 885 -28.33 -3.29 -37.01
CA THR A 885 -28.09 -4.56 -37.70
C THR A 885 -27.71 -5.68 -36.73
N PHE A 886 -28.43 -6.80 -36.81
CA PHE A 886 -28.12 -8.04 -36.10
C PHE A 886 -27.80 -9.13 -37.13
N ILE A 887 -26.55 -9.55 -37.19
CA ILE A 887 -26.05 -10.45 -38.25
C ILE A 887 -25.19 -11.60 -37.71
N ASN A 888 -25.30 -12.79 -38.31
CA ASN A 888 -24.51 -13.99 -37.98
C ASN A 888 -24.56 -14.48 -36.50
N ASN A 889 -25.47 -13.97 -35.66
CA ASN A 889 -25.53 -14.33 -34.24
C ASN A 889 -26.12 -15.73 -34.05
N TYR A 890 -25.69 -16.45 -33.00
CA TYR A 890 -25.99 -17.87 -32.80
C TYR A 890 -26.53 -18.17 -31.39
N ALA A 891 -27.80 -18.58 -31.31
CA ALA A 891 -28.46 -19.00 -30.07
C ALA A 891 -28.53 -20.53 -29.95
N MET A 892 -28.06 -21.08 -28.83
CA MET A 892 -28.16 -22.53 -28.55
C MET A 892 -29.60 -22.99 -28.29
N SER A 893 -30.55 -22.07 -28.11
CA SER A 893 -31.96 -22.34 -27.83
C SER A 893 -32.88 -21.43 -28.66
N LEU A 894 -33.06 -20.16 -28.28
CA LEU A 894 -34.13 -19.29 -28.81
C LEU A 894 -33.63 -17.89 -29.16
N GLY A 895 -34.11 -17.33 -30.27
CA GLY A 895 -33.81 -15.94 -30.64
C GLY A 895 -32.37 -15.76 -31.10
N GLY A 896 -32.08 -16.16 -32.33
CA GLY A 896 -30.73 -16.13 -32.90
C GLY A 896 -30.14 -14.72 -32.95
N ALA A 897 -30.94 -13.70 -33.28
CA ALA A 897 -30.60 -12.30 -33.03
C ALA A 897 -31.22 -11.78 -31.73
N LEU A 898 -32.55 -11.83 -31.63
CA LEU A 898 -33.33 -11.19 -30.59
C LEU A 898 -34.20 -12.20 -29.84
N MET A 899 -34.25 -12.09 -28.53
CA MET A 899 -35.24 -12.76 -27.68
C MET A 899 -36.01 -11.71 -26.87
N VAL A 900 -37.34 -11.83 -26.83
CA VAL A 900 -38.24 -10.92 -26.09
C VAL A 900 -39.07 -11.73 -25.10
N ASP A 901 -38.86 -11.44 -23.82
CA ASP A 901 -39.39 -12.18 -22.66
C ASP A 901 -39.81 -11.18 -21.56
N ALA A 902 -40.59 -10.16 -21.94
CA ALA A 902 -40.80 -8.93 -21.17
C ALA A 902 -42.27 -8.74 -20.77
N ALA A 903 -42.55 -8.47 -19.48
CA ALA A 903 -43.92 -8.28 -19.02
C ALA A 903 -44.51 -6.94 -19.50
N ASN A 904 -45.75 -6.95 -19.99
CA ASN A 904 -46.55 -5.75 -20.28
C ASN A 904 -45.88 -4.70 -21.20
N SER A 905 -44.89 -5.10 -21.98
CA SER A 905 -44.02 -4.20 -22.75
C SER A 905 -44.63 -3.73 -24.07
N GLN A 906 -44.31 -2.50 -24.49
CA GLN A 906 -44.54 -2.02 -25.87
C GLN A 906 -43.20 -1.89 -26.62
N ASN A 907 -42.49 -3.00 -26.77
CA ASN A 907 -41.14 -2.99 -27.35
C ASN A 907 -41.21 -2.83 -28.88
N GLN A 908 -40.23 -2.14 -29.47
CA GLN A 908 -40.22 -1.76 -30.88
C GLN A 908 -38.93 -2.18 -31.60
N VAL A 909 -39.06 -2.60 -32.85
CA VAL A 909 -37.96 -2.98 -33.76
C VAL A 909 -38.23 -2.28 -35.10
N LYS A 910 -37.48 -1.21 -35.41
CA LYS A 910 -37.79 -0.25 -36.48
C LYS A 910 -36.62 -0.09 -37.45
N ASN A 911 -36.85 -0.27 -38.75
CA ASN A 911 -35.81 -0.21 -39.79
C ASN A 911 -34.61 -1.17 -39.57
N VAL A 912 -34.76 -2.21 -38.73
CA VAL A 912 -33.65 -3.09 -38.33
C VAL A 912 -33.40 -4.16 -39.39
N THR A 913 -32.14 -4.46 -39.67
CA THR A 913 -31.75 -5.63 -40.47
C THR A 913 -31.35 -6.80 -39.56
N ILE A 914 -32.08 -7.91 -39.65
CA ILE A 914 -31.82 -9.16 -38.93
C ILE A 914 -31.49 -10.23 -39.97
N ALA A 915 -30.21 -10.55 -40.15
CA ALA A 915 -29.71 -11.37 -41.25
C ALA A 915 -28.82 -12.55 -40.83
N ASN A 916 -28.95 -13.72 -41.47
CA ASN A 916 -28.08 -14.90 -41.28
C ASN A 916 -27.95 -15.43 -39.83
N ASN A 917 -28.81 -15.01 -38.90
CA ASN A 917 -28.75 -15.46 -37.50
C ASN A 917 -29.33 -16.88 -37.37
N THR A 918 -28.88 -17.63 -36.38
CA THR A 918 -29.23 -19.05 -36.22
C THR A 918 -29.69 -19.37 -34.79
N ALA A 919 -30.78 -20.14 -34.65
CA ALA A 919 -31.28 -20.64 -33.37
C ALA A 919 -31.44 -22.17 -33.38
N ASN A 920 -30.85 -22.85 -32.41
CA ASN A 920 -30.88 -24.32 -32.34
C ASN A 920 -32.21 -24.93 -31.90
N LEU A 921 -33.20 -24.13 -31.47
CA LEU A 921 -34.60 -24.56 -31.40
C LEU A 921 -35.48 -23.68 -32.29
N SER A 922 -35.77 -22.43 -31.90
CA SER A 922 -36.78 -21.61 -32.57
C SER A 922 -36.44 -20.12 -32.61
N GLY A 923 -37.01 -19.40 -33.58
CA GLY A 923 -36.80 -17.95 -33.70
C GLY A 923 -35.39 -17.64 -34.21
N GLY A 924 -35.08 -18.06 -35.43
CA GLY A 924 -33.74 -17.90 -36.01
C GLY A 924 -33.30 -16.43 -36.08
N GLY A 925 -34.23 -15.53 -36.41
CA GLY A 925 -34.08 -14.09 -36.19
C GLY A 925 -34.58 -13.67 -34.80
N ILE A 926 -35.89 -13.60 -34.64
CA ILE A 926 -36.58 -13.16 -33.40
C ILE A 926 -37.31 -14.34 -32.75
N SER A 927 -37.23 -14.46 -31.42
CA SER A 927 -38.14 -15.26 -30.60
C SER A 927 -38.89 -14.37 -29.61
N ILE A 928 -40.18 -14.63 -29.38
CA ILE A 928 -41.02 -13.92 -28.41
C ILE A 928 -41.71 -14.95 -27.50
N THR A 929 -41.47 -14.85 -26.19
CA THR A 929 -42.08 -15.70 -25.14
C THR A 929 -42.99 -14.92 -24.19
N GLY A 930 -42.87 -13.59 -24.14
CA GLY A 930 -43.76 -12.69 -23.42
C GLY A 930 -43.55 -11.22 -23.84
N GLY A 931 -44.62 -10.42 -23.79
CA GLY A 931 -44.60 -9.00 -24.13
C GLY A 931 -45.03 -8.68 -25.56
N ASN A 932 -45.46 -7.44 -25.80
CA ASN A 932 -45.87 -7.00 -27.13
C ASN A 932 -44.67 -6.49 -27.91
N LEU A 933 -44.64 -6.77 -29.22
CA LEU A 933 -43.56 -6.35 -30.12
C LEU A 933 -44.12 -5.70 -31.38
N ILE A 934 -43.60 -4.51 -31.70
CA ILE A 934 -43.97 -3.74 -32.89
C ILE A 934 -42.77 -3.75 -33.86
N VAL A 935 -42.88 -4.49 -34.96
CA VAL A 935 -41.83 -4.61 -35.99
C VAL A 935 -42.21 -3.76 -37.21
N THR A 936 -41.45 -2.70 -37.48
CA THR A 936 -41.72 -1.76 -38.58
C THR A 936 -40.52 -1.55 -39.50
N GLY A 937 -40.74 -1.36 -40.81
CA GLY A 937 -39.71 -0.96 -41.78
C GLY A 937 -38.53 -1.95 -41.95
N SER A 938 -38.59 -3.14 -41.35
CA SER A 938 -37.42 -3.96 -41.05
C SER A 938 -37.15 -5.03 -42.10
N ARG A 939 -35.99 -5.71 -42.01
CA ARG A 939 -35.56 -6.77 -42.94
C ARG A 939 -35.09 -8.00 -42.17
N ILE A 940 -35.94 -9.03 -42.09
CA ILE A 940 -35.65 -10.29 -41.38
C ILE A 940 -35.39 -11.36 -42.44
N VAL A 941 -34.12 -11.60 -42.77
CA VAL A 941 -33.72 -12.38 -43.96
C VAL A 941 -32.69 -13.48 -43.67
N GLN A 942 -32.81 -14.61 -44.37
CA GLN A 942 -31.80 -15.70 -44.35
C GLN A 942 -31.50 -16.30 -42.95
N ASN A 943 -32.32 -16.04 -41.94
CA ASN A 943 -32.14 -16.58 -40.59
C ASN A 943 -32.64 -18.03 -40.50
N THR A 944 -32.02 -18.85 -39.65
CA THR A 944 -32.26 -20.30 -39.60
C THR A 944 -32.67 -20.77 -38.21
N ALA A 945 -33.71 -21.60 -38.12
CA ALA A 945 -34.09 -22.32 -36.90
C ALA A 945 -34.04 -23.83 -37.12
N GLN A 946 -33.92 -24.63 -36.05
CA GLN A 946 -34.12 -26.08 -36.17
C GLN A 946 -35.61 -26.44 -36.25
N ASN A 947 -36.42 -26.02 -35.27
CA ASN A 947 -37.78 -26.51 -35.07
C ASN A 947 -38.87 -25.59 -35.63
N TYR A 948 -38.86 -24.30 -35.28
CA TYR A 948 -39.95 -23.36 -35.61
C TYR A 948 -39.48 -21.93 -35.85
N GLY A 949 -40.16 -21.22 -36.76
CA GLY A 949 -40.01 -19.77 -36.93
C GLY A 949 -38.59 -19.33 -37.32
N GLY A 950 -38.13 -19.69 -38.51
CA GLY A 950 -36.79 -19.31 -38.99
C GLY A 950 -36.55 -17.80 -38.96
N GLY A 951 -37.57 -17.00 -39.33
CA GLY A 951 -37.52 -15.54 -39.21
C GLY A 951 -37.98 -15.04 -37.85
N ILE A 952 -39.24 -15.31 -37.50
CA ILE A 952 -39.87 -14.98 -36.21
C ILE A 952 -40.56 -16.23 -35.65
N TYR A 953 -40.40 -16.47 -34.35
CA TYR A 953 -41.15 -17.45 -33.57
C TYR A 953 -41.92 -16.75 -32.44
N VAL A 954 -43.17 -17.15 -32.22
CA VAL A 954 -44.04 -16.60 -31.17
C VAL A 954 -44.62 -17.73 -30.33
N PHE A 955 -44.47 -17.62 -29.00
CA PHE A 955 -45.01 -18.57 -28.04
C PHE A 955 -45.65 -17.82 -26.86
N VAL A 956 -46.95 -17.99 -26.65
CA VAL A 956 -47.67 -17.31 -25.56
C VAL A 956 -47.47 -18.08 -24.25
N THR A 957 -46.73 -17.51 -23.31
CA THR A 957 -46.63 -18.04 -21.94
C THR A 957 -47.96 -17.86 -21.20
N LYS A 958 -48.42 -18.92 -20.51
CA LYS A 958 -49.78 -18.97 -19.94
C LYS A 958 -50.01 -17.86 -18.91
N GLY A 959 -50.98 -16.99 -19.18
CA GLY A 959 -51.38 -15.88 -18.30
C GLY A 959 -50.97 -14.48 -18.80
N TRP A 960 -50.33 -14.40 -19.97
CA TRP A 960 -49.78 -13.18 -20.54
C TRP A 960 -50.51 -12.81 -21.84
N THR A 961 -50.80 -11.53 -22.05
CA THR A 961 -51.15 -11.00 -23.37
C THR A 961 -49.88 -10.81 -24.20
N LEU A 962 -49.93 -11.13 -25.48
CA LEU A 962 -48.79 -11.06 -26.41
C LEU A 962 -49.32 -10.68 -27.80
N ASP A 963 -49.16 -9.41 -28.17
CA ASP A 963 -49.47 -8.90 -29.50
C ASP A 963 -48.19 -8.68 -30.31
N LEU A 964 -48.13 -9.27 -31.51
CA LEU A 964 -47.07 -9.01 -32.49
C LEU A 964 -47.66 -8.22 -33.67
N PHE A 965 -47.24 -6.98 -33.82
CA PHE A 965 -47.59 -6.15 -34.97
C PHE A 965 -46.42 -6.09 -35.96
N VAL A 966 -46.65 -6.36 -37.25
CA VAL A 966 -45.62 -6.33 -38.30
C VAL A 966 -46.10 -5.49 -39.47
N GLN A 967 -45.40 -4.39 -39.77
CA GLN A 967 -45.74 -3.46 -40.84
C GLN A 967 -44.51 -3.09 -41.68
N ASN A 968 -44.69 -2.89 -42.99
CA ASN A 968 -43.65 -2.43 -43.93
C ASN A 968 -42.33 -3.23 -43.85
N THR A 969 -42.40 -4.49 -43.44
CA THR A 969 -41.24 -5.32 -43.06
C THR A 969 -41.08 -6.50 -44.02
N THR A 970 -39.86 -6.70 -44.51
CA THR A 970 -39.52 -7.81 -45.41
C THR A 970 -39.11 -9.05 -44.61
N ILE A 971 -39.84 -10.15 -44.74
CA ILE A 971 -39.47 -11.46 -44.14
C ILE A 971 -39.27 -12.48 -45.25
N SER A 972 -38.02 -12.83 -45.58
CA SER A 972 -37.71 -13.70 -46.75
C SER A 972 -36.47 -14.58 -46.57
N TYR A 973 -36.41 -15.70 -47.30
CA TYR A 973 -35.30 -16.66 -47.29
C TYR A 973 -34.92 -17.31 -45.94
N ASN A 974 -35.69 -17.07 -44.87
CA ASN A 974 -35.48 -17.70 -43.57
C ASN A 974 -35.87 -19.20 -43.61
N GLN A 975 -35.15 -20.05 -42.87
CA GLN A 975 -35.23 -21.52 -42.97
C GLN A 975 -35.59 -22.20 -41.65
N VAL A 976 -36.15 -23.41 -41.75
CA VAL A 976 -36.42 -24.32 -40.63
C VAL A 976 -35.95 -25.72 -41.03
N LEU A 977 -34.99 -26.30 -40.29
CA LEU A 977 -34.28 -27.53 -40.69
C LEU A 977 -35.03 -28.83 -40.37
N PHE A 978 -35.75 -28.87 -39.25
CA PHE A 978 -36.54 -30.02 -38.75
C PHE A 978 -38.03 -29.67 -38.67
N ALA A 979 -38.56 -29.06 -39.73
CA ALA A 979 -39.98 -28.79 -39.85
C ALA A 979 -40.78 -30.12 -39.98
N LEU A 980 -41.28 -30.63 -38.85
CA LEU A 980 -42.30 -31.71 -38.79
C LEU A 980 -43.69 -31.22 -39.27
N CYS A 981 -43.73 -30.42 -40.34
CA CYS A 981 -44.96 -29.89 -40.91
C CYS A 981 -45.41 -30.79 -42.07
N LYS A 982 -46.47 -31.58 -41.85
CA LYS A 982 -46.98 -32.55 -42.82
C LYS A 982 -47.85 -31.94 -43.94
N HIS A 983 -47.72 -30.61 -44.15
CA HIS A 983 -48.45 -29.85 -45.15
C HIS A 983 -47.51 -28.85 -45.85
N LEU A 984 -47.59 -28.83 -47.19
CA LEU A 984 -47.07 -27.75 -48.04
C LEU A 984 -47.72 -26.42 -47.60
N PHE A 985 -47.06 -25.26 -47.65
CA PHE A 985 -46.25 -24.75 -48.76
C PHE A 985 -44.97 -24.01 -48.32
N SER A 986 -44.11 -23.70 -49.29
CA SER A 986 -42.98 -22.78 -49.14
C SER A 986 -43.43 -21.32 -49.04
N PHE A 987 -42.51 -20.47 -48.54
CA PHE A 987 -42.62 -19.03 -48.27
C PHE A 987 -43.36 -18.64 -46.96
N VAL A 988 -42.74 -17.69 -46.23
CA VAL A 988 -43.18 -17.10 -44.96
C VAL A 988 -43.39 -18.08 -43.79
N CYS A 989 -42.30 -18.67 -43.30
CA CYS A 989 -42.30 -19.46 -42.05
C CYS A 989 -42.39 -18.57 -40.78
N LEU A 990 -43.49 -17.84 -40.60
CA LEU A 990 -43.95 -17.36 -39.29
C LEU A 990 -44.76 -18.48 -38.63
N CYS A 991 -44.43 -18.85 -37.39
CA CYS A 991 -45.11 -19.93 -36.67
C CYS A 991 -45.80 -19.38 -35.42
N VAL A 992 -47.13 -19.35 -35.43
CA VAL A 992 -48.00 -18.92 -34.32
C VAL A 992 -48.74 -20.14 -33.77
N THR A 993 -48.69 -20.35 -32.45
CA THR A 993 -49.40 -21.46 -31.79
C THR A 993 -50.87 -21.13 -31.51
N ARG A 994 -51.68 -22.17 -31.25
CA ARG A 994 -53.09 -22.26 -31.66
C ARG A 994 -54.12 -21.48 -30.81
N GLN A 995 -53.84 -20.23 -30.43
CA GLN A 995 -54.79 -19.37 -29.69
C GLN A 995 -55.01 -17.95 -30.27
N MET A 996 -54.34 -17.55 -31.36
CA MET A 996 -54.64 -16.29 -32.05
C MET A 996 -55.19 -16.51 -33.48
N LEU A 997 -56.50 -16.34 -33.58
CA LEU A 997 -57.33 -16.10 -34.78
C LEU A 997 -58.62 -15.47 -34.23
N PRO A 998 -58.97 -14.21 -34.52
CA PRO A 998 -58.75 -13.54 -35.82
C PRO A 998 -58.06 -12.17 -35.75
N LEU A 999 -57.03 -11.97 -36.59
CA LEU A 999 -56.66 -10.70 -37.26
C LEU A 999 -55.35 -10.96 -38.04
N LEU A 1000 -55.48 -11.21 -39.34
CA LEU A 1000 -54.39 -11.43 -40.31
C LEU A 1000 -54.87 -10.93 -41.69
#